data_AF-A0A816IMT4-F1
#
_entry.id   AF-A0A816IMT4-F1
#
_cell.length_a   1.000
_cell.length_b   1.000
_cell.length_c   1.000
_cell.angle_alpha   90.00
_cell.angle_beta   90.00
_cell.angle_gamma   90.00
#
_symmetry.space_group_name_H-M   'P 1'
#
loop_
_entity.id
_entity.type
_entity.pdbx_description
1 polymer ?
#
loop_
_entity_poly.entity_id
_entity_poly.type
_entity_poly.pdbx_seq_one_letter_code
_entity_poly.pdbx_strand_id
1 'polypeptide(L)'
;MAGGLVRYLVLILAVAICGAASLFHPISNFHRSAALDVFVPVDGSYKSLEEAYEALKTLEILGVDRKSDFKSATCENVVEVLASPSSTLKDAFFALSVNGIMRCKSGEDVPKDIVSKLQAGVKDAKLLLDFYYSVRGLVLVKEQFSGNDISFGDAEAIFLSIKALSQSDGRWRYSSNNPESSSFAAVISLAPSEIDQSLIQTLKTSILKLFDSIQKYDDGTFYFDGSEGPISTTASVIRGLTSFAAAESTRLNLAVDNIVGLAKFFLGVGIPGDAKDFFNQIDALAFELSDTRTVRLTVTYVFHVKYSEGLAVLHPRILNKMMAAKMISVRCSTHLVSSIYCHFSAKKEPLKVKVSTVLGSKAPALNVNLAQALCSGSKGSVINNQELKFDADSATYFLDSFPKNFDVGKYTFVFEILLDELAHEKVYITEAQTKVPIAATGAISIENAEISVLDSDVGSVESQKKLDLTKDGAVSLSANHLQKLRLSYQLTTPPGHVFKPHQAFIKLKHESQVEHVFLVKASGKKSELDFLGLVEKLYYLSGKYEIQLTIGDASMENSLLSNIGHIELDLPERPEKAPRPPLQPTDPYSRYGPKAEISHIFRVPEKLPAKQLSLVFLGLIVLPFTGFLIGVGLLSLLTRLGVNIKSFPSLVGAATSALLFHGGIGAVLLLYVLFWLKAICVRTSYLFLSLSLSLCLLSLVRRTTLFDGCYLSRRAMSHSAASSGKRRIRDLLTQSDNRVCADCGAPDPKWASANIGVFICLKCCGVHRSLGTHVSKVLSVTLDEWSDEEVDSMIEIGGNASANSIYEAFIPDGSSKPGPDASHDHRMRFIRSKYEFQEFLKPSLRITSGKTSSTKSSSYRSSSLSSNIIDSFRTTSSSQKPQLEGMVEFIGLLKVTLKKGTNLAIRDMMTSDPYVVLTLGQQTAQSTVMKSNLNPVWNEELMLSVPHDYGSVKLQVFDYDTFSADDIMGEAEIDIQPLITSAMAFGDPEMFGDMQIGKWLKSNDNALIEDSIINIADGKVKQEVQIKLQNVESGELELELEWLPLDQ
;
A
#
# COMPACT_ATOMS: atom_id res chain seq x y z
N MET A 1 77.97 -1.92 -25.34
CA MET A 1 77.45 -0.91 -24.39
C MET A 1 75.93 -0.71 -24.46
N ALA A 2 75.27 -0.75 -25.62
CA ALA A 2 73.81 -0.49 -25.74
C ALA A 2 72.89 -1.41 -24.88
N GLY A 3 73.14 -2.71 -24.82
CA GLY A 3 72.27 -3.66 -24.10
C GLY A 3 72.25 -3.49 -22.57
N GLY A 4 73.30 -2.91 -21.98
CA GLY A 4 73.34 -2.60 -20.54
C GLY A 4 72.44 -1.40 -20.20
N LEU A 5 72.47 -0.36 -21.04
CA LEU A 5 71.66 0.85 -20.85
C LEU A 5 70.16 0.54 -20.89
N VAL A 6 69.73 -0.30 -21.84
CA VAL A 6 68.31 -0.69 -21.97
C VAL A 6 67.84 -1.50 -20.75
N ARG A 7 68.64 -2.45 -20.25
CA ARG A 7 68.30 -3.18 -19.03
C ARG A 7 68.25 -2.27 -17.80
N TYR A 8 69.15 -1.30 -17.70
CA TYR A 8 69.15 -0.33 -16.59
C TYR A 8 67.95 0.64 -16.65
N LEU A 9 67.58 1.09 -17.85
CA LEU A 9 66.36 1.89 -18.09
C LEU A 9 65.09 1.10 -17.81
N VAL A 10 65.01 -0.18 -18.19
CA VAL A 10 63.87 -1.04 -17.85
C VAL A 10 63.79 -1.30 -16.34
N LEU A 11 64.93 -1.45 -15.64
CA LEU A 11 64.95 -1.57 -14.18
C LEU A 11 64.50 -0.28 -13.49
N ILE A 12 64.99 0.89 -13.93
CA ILE A 12 64.57 2.19 -13.41
C ILE A 12 63.08 2.45 -13.70
N LEU A 13 62.59 2.08 -14.89
CA LEU A 13 61.18 2.22 -15.23
C LEU A 13 60.31 1.27 -14.40
N ALA A 14 60.76 0.04 -14.15
CA ALA A 14 60.06 -0.90 -13.26
C ALA A 14 60.04 -0.41 -11.80
N VAL A 15 61.15 0.12 -11.28
CA VAL A 15 61.23 0.69 -9.94
C VAL A 15 60.41 1.99 -9.83
N ALA A 16 60.35 2.81 -10.87
CA ALA A 16 59.50 4.01 -10.91
C ALA A 16 58.00 3.67 -11.02
N ILE A 17 57.64 2.61 -11.76
CA ILE A 17 56.26 2.12 -11.86
C ILE A 17 55.83 1.46 -10.55
N CYS A 18 56.70 0.71 -9.86
CA CYS A 18 56.42 0.20 -8.51
C CYS A 18 56.37 1.31 -7.46
N GLY A 19 57.26 2.32 -7.53
CA GLY A 19 57.25 3.47 -6.61
C GLY A 19 56.04 4.39 -6.79
N ALA A 20 55.41 4.39 -7.96
CA ALA A 20 54.16 5.11 -8.24
C ALA A 20 52.89 4.29 -7.94
N ALA A 21 53.01 3.01 -7.54
CA ALA A 21 51.87 2.15 -7.22
C ALA A 21 51.37 2.32 -5.77
N SER A 22 52.12 3.03 -4.92
CA SER A 22 51.76 3.38 -3.54
C SER A 22 51.47 4.88 -3.42
N LEU A 23 50.37 5.24 -2.74
CA LEU A 23 49.83 6.60 -2.56
C LEU A 23 48.99 7.18 -3.72
N PHE A 24 48.10 6.36 -4.29
CA PHE A 24 46.83 6.87 -4.83
C PHE A 24 45.83 7.03 -3.69
N HIS A 25 45.44 8.28 -3.40
CA HIS A 25 44.44 8.59 -2.38
C HIS A 25 43.39 9.54 -2.96
N PRO A 26 42.35 9.00 -3.63
CA PRO A 26 41.30 9.79 -4.28
C PRO A 26 40.26 10.35 -3.28
N ILE A 27 40.48 10.17 -1.98
CA ILE A 27 39.58 10.59 -0.91
C ILE A 27 40.28 11.63 -0.03
N SER A 28 39.61 12.78 0.17
CA SER A 28 40.23 13.97 0.77
C SER A 28 40.62 13.79 2.25
N ASN A 29 41.57 14.60 2.70
CA ASN A 29 41.98 14.65 4.13
C ASN A 29 40.80 14.95 5.09
N PHE A 30 39.71 15.55 4.60
CA PHE A 30 38.51 15.79 5.38
C PHE A 30 37.74 14.51 5.70
N HIS A 31 37.61 13.56 4.76
CA HIS A 31 37.01 12.25 5.04
C HIS A 31 37.90 11.42 5.97
N ARG A 32 39.24 11.56 5.89
CA ARG A 32 40.15 10.95 6.87
C ARG A 32 39.92 11.50 8.28
N SER A 33 39.74 12.82 8.41
CA SER A 33 39.41 13.44 9.70
C SER A 33 38.05 12.99 10.20
N ALA A 34 37.02 13.06 9.36
CA ALA A 34 35.67 12.63 9.72
C ALA A 34 35.61 11.15 10.11
N ALA A 35 36.32 10.25 9.42
CA ALA A 35 36.42 8.85 9.82
C ALA A 35 37.05 8.67 11.22
N LEU A 36 38.04 9.50 11.57
CA LEU A 36 38.67 9.48 12.89
C LEU A 36 37.76 10.06 13.99
N ASP A 37 36.87 10.99 13.65
CA ASP A 37 35.92 11.61 14.56
C ASP A 37 34.61 10.79 14.73
N VAL A 38 34.18 10.08 13.67
CA VAL A 38 32.94 9.29 13.62
C VAL A 38 33.14 7.87 14.13
N PHE A 39 34.26 7.20 13.80
CA PHE A 39 34.57 5.85 14.27
C PHE A 39 35.46 5.83 15.52
N VAL A 40 35.12 6.63 16.54
CA VAL A 40 35.81 6.63 17.83
C VAL A 40 35.35 5.43 18.68
N PRO A 41 36.22 4.47 19.01
CA PRO A 41 35.87 3.36 19.89
C PRO A 41 35.68 3.82 21.33
N VAL A 42 34.75 3.19 22.05
CA VAL A 42 34.47 3.46 23.47
C VAL A 42 35.38 2.58 24.31
N ASP A 43 36.11 3.20 25.25
CA ASP A 43 37.08 2.53 26.13
C ASP A 43 38.12 1.64 25.39
N GLY A 44 38.45 2.00 24.14
CA GLY A 44 39.41 1.27 23.30
C GLY A 44 38.83 0.05 22.55
N SER A 45 37.50 -0.12 22.55
CA SER A 45 36.81 -1.20 21.84
C SER A 45 35.58 -0.70 21.05
N TYR A 46 35.18 -1.46 20.03
CA TYR A 46 33.92 -1.26 19.31
C TYR A 46 32.80 -2.06 20.00
N LYS A 47 31.56 -1.55 19.95
CA LYS A 47 30.38 -2.15 20.59
C LYS A 47 29.97 -3.49 19.95
N SER A 48 30.32 -3.69 18.68
CA SER A 48 30.05 -4.92 17.93
C SER A 48 31.12 -5.19 16.88
N LEU A 49 31.18 -6.43 16.37
CA LEU A 49 32.03 -6.79 15.25
C LEU A 49 31.58 -6.16 13.91
N GLU A 50 30.32 -5.75 13.80
CA GLU A 50 29.79 -4.97 12.67
C GLU A 50 30.37 -3.55 12.68
N GLU A 51 30.27 -2.83 13.80
CA GLU A 51 30.86 -1.48 13.97
C GLU A 51 32.39 -1.52 13.79
N ALA A 52 33.05 -2.59 14.29
CA ALA A 52 34.48 -2.81 14.08
C ALA A 52 34.82 -3.03 12.59
N TYR A 53 34.03 -3.82 11.86
CA TYR A 53 34.25 -4.04 10.42
C TYR A 53 34.07 -2.75 9.63
N GLU A 54 33.00 -1.99 9.87
CA GLU A 54 32.70 -0.74 9.18
C GLU A 54 33.80 0.30 9.41
N ALA A 55 34.23 0.47 10.66
CA ALA A 55 35.35 1.35 11.01
C ALA A 55 36.65 0.92 10.33
N LEU A 56 37.05 -0.35 10.49
CA LEU A 56 38.32 -0.86 9.95
C LEU A 56 38.34 -0.87 8.43
N LYS A 57 37.22 -1.17 7.77
CA LYS A 57 37.11 -1.15 6.30
C LYS A 57 37.15 0.27 5.77
N THR A 58 36.45 1.20 6.41
CA THR A 58 36.51 2.63 6.07
C THR A 58 37.93 3.18 6.22
N LEU A 59 38.60 2.91 7.35
CA LEU A 59 39.98 3.34 7.59
C LEU A 59 40.97 2.71 6.61
N GLU A 60 40.77 1.45 6.20
CA GLU A 60 41.58 0.78 5.17
C GLU A 60 41.41 1.43 3.79
N ILE A 61 40.17 1.65 3.34
CA ILE A 61 39.85 2.37 2.09
C ILE A 61 40.46 3.78 2.11
N LEU A 62 40.34 4.46 3.24
CA LEU A 62 40.91 5.79 3.48
C LEU A 62 42.42 5.78 3.71
N GLY A 63 43.11 4.64 3.70
CA GLY A 63 44.55 4.54 3.94
C GLY A 63 45.01 5.20 5.24
N VAL A 64 44.26 5.00 6.33
CA VAL A 64 44.57 5.50 7.68
C VAL A 64 45.08 4.33 8.52
N ASP A 65 46.38 4.32 8.81
CA ASP A 65 47.00 3.22 9.56
C ASP A 65 46.87 3.41 11.08
N ARG A 66 45.78 2.88 11.64
CA ARG A 66 45.57 2.70 13.09
C ARG A 66 45.28 1.23 13.45
N LYS A 67 45.64 0.28 12.58
CA LYS A 67 45.39 -1.16 12.80
C LYS A 67 46.16 -1.71 14.02
N SER A 68 47.15 -0.99 14.53
CA SER A 68 47.85 -1.27 15.78
C SER A 68 47.01 -1.00 17.04
N ASP A 69 46.26 0.10 17.04
CA ASP A 69 45.79 0.77 18.27
C ASP A 69 44.72 -0.04 19.01
N PHE A 70 43.97 -0.87 18.27
CA PHE A 70 42.82 -1.64 18.76
C PHE A 70 42.98 -3.15 18.57
N LYS A 71 44.20 -3.61 18.22
CA LYS A 71 44.42 -4.98 17.73
C LYS A 71 44.21 -6.06 18.78
N SER A 72 44.57 -5.84 20.04
CA SER A 72 44.42 -6.82 21.12
C SER A 72 42.95 -7.13 21.39
N ALA A 73 42.19 -6.14 21.88
CA ALA A 73 40.78 -6.30 22.26
C ALA A 73 39.91 -6.77 21.08
N THR A 74 40.15 -6.25 19.87
CA THR A 74 39.38 -6.67 18.69
C THR A 74 39.70 -8.12 18.28
N CYS A 75 40.98 -8.55 18.35
CA CYS A 75 41.32 -9.93 18.04
C CYS A 75 40.87 -10.93 19.12
N GLU A 76 40.80 -10.52 20.39
CA GLU A 76 40.22 -11.36 21.46
C GLU A 76 38.75 -11.67 21.16
N ASN A 77 37.93 -10.65 20.88
CA ASN A 77 36.52 -10.82 20.48
C ASN A 77 36.36 -11.68 19.20
N VAL A 78 37.22 -11.50 18.19
CA VAL A 78 37.20 -12.31 16.96
C VAL A 78 37.50 -13.79 17.26
N VAL A 79 38.51 -14.08 18.09
CA VAL A 79 38.87 -15.46 18.45
C VAL A 79 37.76 -16.11 19.29
N GLU A 80 37.15 -15.38 20.22
CA GLU A 80 36.02 -15.88 21.02
C GLU A 80 34.81 -16.22 20.14
N VAL A 81 34.40 -15.34 19.23
CA VAL A 81 33.21 -15.55 18.37
C VAL A 81 33.43 -16.68 17.36
N LEU A 82 34.64 -16.84 16.82
CA LEU A 82 34.98 -17.93 15.90
C LEU A 82 35.14 -19.29 16.60
N ALA A 83 35.59 -19.31 17.85
CA ALA A 83 35.68 -20.53 18.66
C ALA A 83 34.35 -20.94 19.33
N SER A 84 33.40 -20.00 19.45
CA SER A 84 32.12 -20.25 20.12
C SER A 84 31.10 -20.96 19.21
N PRO A 85 30.62 -22.16 19.59
CA PRO A 85 29.56 -22.83 18.84
C PRO A 85 28.23 -22.05 18.89
N SER A 86 28.00 -21.21 19.90
CA SER A 86 26.74 -20.48 20.11
C SER A 86 26.67 -19.07 19.50
N SER A 87 27.69 -18.60 18.77
CA SER A 87 27.64 -17.32 18.03
C SER A 87 26.53 -17.30 16.96
N THR A 88 26.02 -16.14 16.56
CA THR A 88 25.05 -16.09 15.45
C THR A 88 25.74 -16.17 14.08
N LEU A 89 24.99 -16.45 13.01
CA LEU A 89 25.52 -16.40 11.63
C LEU A 89 26.07 -15.00 11.29
N LYS A 90 25.40 -13.94 11.79
CA LYS A 90 25.83 -12.54 11.66
C LYS A 90 27.19 -12.31 12.33
N ASP A 91 27.33 -12.72 13.59
CA ASP A 91 28.57 -12.51 14.35
C ASP A 91 29.73 -13.30 13.75
N ALA A 92 29.48 -14.55 13.31
CA ALA A 92 30.43 -15.38 12.59
C ALA A 92 30.93 -14.70 11.29
N PHE A 93 30.01 -14.14 10.49
CA PHE A 93 30.34 -13.41 9.27
C PHE A 93 31.20 -12.16 9.55
N PHE A 94 30.82 -11.35 10.54
CA PHE A 94 31.60 -10.15 10.87
C PHE A 94 32.94 -10.48 11.53
N ALA A 95 33.04 -11.56 12.34
CA ALA A 95 34.31 -12.04 12.87
C ALA A 95 35.28 -12.44 11.76
N LEU A 96 34.82 -13.20 10.75
CA LEU A 96 35.60 -13.52 9.56
C LEU A 96 35.99 -12.28 8.76
N SER A 97 35.08 -11.32 8.62
CA SER A 97 35.32 -10.07 7.87
C SER A 97 36.39 -9.19 8.54
N VAL A 98 36.31 -9.02 9.86
CA VAL A 98 37.34 -8.32 10.67
C VAL A 98 38.67 -9.09 10.63
N ASN A 99 38.64 -10.43 10.71
CA ASN A 99 39.85 -11.24 10.64
C ASN A 99 40.63 -11.06 9.32
N GLY A 100 39.93 -10.92 8.19
CA GLY A 100 40.55 -10.64 6.88
C GLY A 100 41.35 -9.32 6.87
N ILE A 101 40.88 -8.30 7.59
CA ILE A 101 41.50 -6.97 7.67
C ILE A 101 42.63 -6.92 8.70
N MET A 102 42.46 -7.58 9.86
CA MET A 102 43.34 -7.48 11.03
C MET A 102 44.37 -8.61 11.13
N ARG A 103 44.10 -9.76 10.51
CA ARG A 103 44.88 -11.00 10.58
C ARG A 103 45.14 -11.43 12.03
N CYS A 104 44.06 -11.77 12.72
CA CYS A 104 44.12 -12.34 14.07
C CYS A 104 44.57 -13.80 13.98
N LYS A 105 45.32 -14.29 14.99
CA LYS A 105 45.79 -15.68 15.00
C LYS A 105 44.72 -16.57 15.63
N SER A 106 44.01 -17.35 14.82
CA SER A 106 43.13 -18.44 15.26
C SER A 106 43.86 -19.80 15.28
N GLY A 107 43.32 -20.79 15.99
CA GLY A 107 43.84 -22.16 16.04
C GLY A 107 43.46 -23.01 14.83
N GLU A 108 44.17 -24.12 14.60
CA GLU A 108 44.05 -24.95 13.38
C GLU A 108 42.69 -25.65 13.21
N ASP A 109 41.92 -25.87 14.28
CA ASP A 109 40.61 -26.54 14.21
C ASP A 109 39.43 -25.58 13.96
N VAL A 110 39.60 -24.28 14.25
CA VAL A 110 38.57 -23.24 14.08
C VAL A 110 37.93 -23.21 12.67
N PRO A 111 38.67 -23.42 11.55
CA PRO A 111 38.09 -23.45 10.22
C PRO A 111 37.08 -24.59 9.97
N LYS A 112 37.12 -25.71 10.71
CA LYS A 112 36.21 -26.85 10.47
C LYS A 112 34.83 -26.62 11.08
N ASP A 113 34.80 -26.13 12.32
CA ASP A 113 33.56 -25.87 13.05
C ASP A 113 32.78 -24.72 12.41
N ILE A 114 33.48 -23.64 12.00
CA ILE A 114 32.86 -22.49 11.35
C ILE A 114 32.30 -22.85 9.95
N VAL A 115 32.99 -23.68 9.16
CA VAL A 115 32.49 -24.16 7.87
C VAL A 115 31.24 -25.01 8.06
N SER A 116 31.25 -25.94 9.02
CA SER A 116 30.09 -26.80 9.32
C SER A 116 28.86 -25.97 9.71
N LYS A 117 29.08 -24.93 10.52
CA LYS A 117 28.04 -23.99 10.96
C LYS A 117 27.48 -23.14 9.82
N LEU A 118 28.32 -22.59 8.96
CA LEU A 118 27.88 -21.81 7.80
C LEU A 118 27.18 -22.71 6.76
N GLN A 119 27.64 -23.95 6.55
CA GLN A 119 26.96 -24.92 5.69
C GLN A 119 25.58 -25.35 6.23
N ALA A 120 25.42 -25.49 7.55
CA ALA A 120 24.11 -25.66 8.18
C ALA A 120 23.25 -24.40 7.97
N GLY A 121 23.82 -23.20 8.15
CA GLY A 121 23.16 -21.93 7.88
C GLY A 121 22.60 -21.79 6.46
N VAL A 122 23.30 -22.30 5.43
CA VAL A 122 22.77 -22.35 4.04
C VAL A 122 21.60 -23.33 3.89
N LYS A 123 21.61 -24.46 4.61
CA LYS A 123 20.55 -25.50 4.52
C LYS A 123 19.28 -25.13 5.29
N ASP A 124 19.45 -24.51 6.45
CA ASP A 124 18.36 -24.17 7.38
C ASP A 124 17.86 -22.72 7.18
N ALA A 125 18.38 -22.00 6.18
CA ALA A 125 18.04 -20.61 5.88
C ALA A 125 16.55 -20.41 5.61
N LYS A 126 15.96 -19.42 6.29
CA LYS A 126 14.55 -19.02 6.12
C LYS A 126 14.41 -17.57 5.68
N LEU A 127 15.47 -16.78 5.88
CA LEU A 127 15.57 -15.40 5.44
C LEU A 127 16.74 -15.28 4.46
N LEU A 128 16.63 -14.35 3.52
CA LEU A 128 17.71 -14.03 2.58
C LEU A 128 19.01 -13.64 3.30
N LEU A 129 18.90 -13.01 4.47
CA LEU A 129 20.04 -12.59 5.28
C LEU A 129 20.84 -13.79 5.85
N ASP A 130 20.18 -14.93 6.07
CA ASP A 130 20.83 -16.19 6.47
C ASP A 130 21.75 -16.69 5.35
N PHE A 131 21.27 -16.66 4.09
CA PHE A 131 22.07 -16.98 2.91
C PHE A 131 23.26 -16.03 2.76
N TYR A 132 23.07 -14.72 2.94
CA TYR A 132 24.16 -13.76 2.81
C TYR A 132 25.30 -14.01 3.80
N TYR A 133 24.99 -14.07 5.11
CA TYR A 133 26.02 -14.31 6.11
C TYR A 133 26.68 -15.68 5.95
N SER A 134 25.91 -16.71 5.60
CA SER A 134 26.42 -18.07 5.44
C SER A 134 27.28 -18.25 4.20
N VAL A 135 26.77 -17.88 3.02
CA VAL A 135 27.48 -18.04 1.74
C VAL A 135 28.67 -17.08 1.66
N ARG A 136 28.52 -15.80 2.04
CA ARG A 136 29.65 -14.85 2.03
C ARG A 136 30.68 -15.19 3.11
N GLY A 137 30.26 -15.73 4.26
CA GLY A 137 31.16 -16.31 5.26
C GLY A 137 32.01 -17.45 4.68
N LEU A 138 31.41 -18.37 3.92
CA LEU A 138 32.14 -19.46 3.26
C LEU A 138 33.15 -18.97 2.21
N VAL A 139 32.84 -17.90 1.47
CA VAL A 139 33.81 -17.23 0.58
C VAL A 139 35.00 -16.70 1.38
N LEU A 140 34.75 -15.98 2.49
CA LEU A 140 35.81 -15.45 3.35
C LEU A 140 36.67 -16.56 3.97
N VAL A 141 36.09 -17.71 4.32
CA VAL A 141 36.89 -18.86 4.79
C VAL A 141 37.79 -19.40 3.67
N LYS A 142 37.26 -19.57 2.45
CA LYS A 142 38.01 -20.03 1.27
C LYS A 142 39.17 -19.07 0.91
N GLU A 143 38.97 -17.77 1.08
CA GLU A 143 39.99 -16.74 0.85
C GLU A 143 41.08 -16.69 1.95
N GLN A 144 40.70 -16.90 3.22
CA GLN A 144 41.60 -16.71 4.37
C GLN A 144 42.33 -17.99 4.80
N PHE A 145 41.73 -19.17 4.61
CA PHE A 145 42.21 -20.46 5.12
C PHE A 145 42.40 -21.46 3.97
N SER A 146 43.49 -21.26 3.21
CA SER A 146 43.85 -22.11 2.07
C SER A 146 44.06 -23.58 2.49
N GLY A 147 43.20 -24.50 1.99
CA GLY A 147 43.37 -25.93 2.22
C GLY A 147 42.10 -26.80 2.16
N ASN A 148 40.92 -26.19 2.20
CA ASN A 148 39.64 -26.91 2.11
C ASN A 148 38.95 -26.65 0.76
N ASP A 149 38.59 -27.72 0.04
CA ASP A 149 37.66 -27.65 -1.11
C ASP A 149 36.24 -27.37 -0.60
N ILE A 150 35.95 -26.09 -0.33
CA ILE A 150 34.62 -25.61 0.01
C ILE A 150 33.82 -25.45 -1.29
N SER A 151 33.13 -26.51 -1.68
CA SER A 151 32.20 -26.56 -2.81
C SER A 151 30.78 -26.89 -2.35
N PHE A 152 29.77 -26.25 -2.92
CA PHE A 152 28.38 -26.70 -2.76
C PHE A 152 28.10 -27.89 -3.67
N GLY A 153 27.54 -28.96 -3.11
CA GLY A 153 27.14 -30.14 -3.90
C GLY A 153 25.92 -29.91 -4.81
N ASP A 154 25.17 -28.83 -4.57
CA ASP A 154 24.01 -28.41 -5.36
C ASP A 154 23.91 -26.87 -5.34
N ALA A 155 24.74 -26.22 -6.16
CA ALA A 155 24.75 -24.76 -6.27
C ALA A 155 23.49 -24.20 -6.95
N GLU A 156 22.82 -25.01 -7.79
CA GLU A 156 21.61 -24.64 -8.51
C GLU A 156 20.39 -24.58 -7.57
N ALA A 157 20.20 -25.58 -6.69
CA ALA A 157 19.14 -25.53 -5.69
C ALA A 157 19.31 -24.36 -4.71
N ILE A 158 20.55 -23.99 -4.36
CA ILE A 158 20.83 -22.80 -3.55
C ILE A 158 20.47 -21.53 -4.32
N PHE A 159 20.85 -21.42 -5.60
CA PHE A 159 20.48 -20.30 -6.47
C PHE A 159 18.96 -20.16 -6.60
N LEU A 160 18.25 -21.27 -6.85
CA LEU A 160 16.78 -21.28 -6.95
C LEU A 160 16.11 -20.94 -5.61
N SER A 161 16.70 -21.35 -4.48
CA SER A 161 16.20 -21.05 -3.13
C SER A 161 16.36 -19.55 -2.78
N ILE A 162 17.51 -18.95 -3.10
CA ILE A 162 17.72 -17.49 -2.99
C ILE A 162 16.72 -16.73 -3.88
N LYS A 163 16.50 -17.18 -5.13
CA LYS A 163 15.52 -16.60 -6.06
C LYS A 163 14.07 -16.74 -5.54
N ALA A 164 13.70 -17.89 -5.01
CA ALA A 164 12.37 -18.13 -4.48
C ALA A 164 12.07 -17.27 -3.25
N LEU A 165 13.01 -17.17 -2.31
CA LEU A 165 12.87 -16.31 -1.11
C LEU A 165 12.83 -14.82 -1.47
N SER A 166 13.71 -14.40 -2.38
CA SER A 166 13.72 -13.07 -2.99
C SER A 166 12.36 -12.68 -3.60
N GLN A 167 11.70 -13.64 -4.27
CA GLN A 167 10.37 -13.45 -4.85
C GLN A 167 9.24 -13.51 -3.79
N SER A 168 9.34 -14.40 -2.80
CA SER A 168 8.29 -14.57 -1.76
C SER A 168 8.25 -13.43 -0.75
N ASP A 169 9.39 -12.79 -0.46
CA ASP A 169 9.45 -11.62 0.42
C ASP A 169 8.90 -10.35 -0.28
N GLY A 170 8.57 -10.42 -1.57
CA GLY A 170 8.17 -9.27 -2.40
C GLY A 170 9.29 -8.26 -2.66
N ARG A 171 10.53 -8.55 -2.21
CA ARG A 171 11.68 -7.63 -2.17
C ARG A 171 12.58 -7.64 -3.40
N TRP A 172 12.04 -7.97 -4.57
CA TRP A 172 12.68 -7.65 -5.86
C TRP A 172 12.90 -6.13 -6.12
N ARG A 173 12.65 -5.27 -5.12
CA ARG A 173 12.73 -3.82 -5.17
C ARG A 173 13.30 -3.26 -3.86
N TYR A 174 14.42 -2.54 -3.98
CA TYR A 174 14.96 -1.54 -3.06
C TYR A 174 14.79 -1.76 -1.54
N SER A 175 15.69 -2.57 -0.98
CA SER A 175 16.09 -2.46 0.42
C SER A 175 17.58 -2.74 0.56
N SER A 176 18.27 -1.94 1.36
CA SER A 176 19.67 -2.13 1.76
C SER A 176 19.90 -3.37 2.63
N ASN A 177 18.85 -3.90 3.26
CA ASN A 177 18.85 -5.22 3.90
C ASN A 177 18.72 -6.38 2.90
N ASN A 178 18.81 -6.13 1.58
CA ASN A 178 18.54 -7.13 0.54
C ASN A 178 19.83 -7.55 -0.22
N PRO A 179 20.64 -8.45 0.36
CA PRO A 179 21.93 -8.88 -0.21
C PRO A 179 21.83 -9.84 -1.40
N GLU A 180 20.76 -9.80 -2.20
CA GLU A 180 20.47 -10.81 -3.23
C GLU A 180 21.61 -10.96 -4.25
N SER A 181 21.99 -9.86 -4.91
CA SER A 181 23.03 -9.86 -5.94
C SER A 181 24.42 -10.22 -5.40
N SER A 182 24.74 -9.87 -4.15
CA SER A 182 25.99 -10.30 -3.50
C SER A 182 25.96 -11.76 -3.05
N SER A 183 24.77 -12.30 -2.73
CA SER A 183 24.57 -13.72 -2.37
C SER A 183 24.62 -14.61 -3.60
N PHE A 184 23.92 -14.25 -4.69
CA PHE A 184 24.03 -14.93 -5.98
C PHE A 184 25.48 -14.96 -6.48
N ALA A 185 26.19 -13.84 -6.39
CA ALA A 185 27.61 -13.77 -6.74
C ALA A 185 28.50 -14.69 -5.88
N ALA A 186 28.23 -14.76 -4.58
CA ALA A 186 28.96 -15.64 -3.67
C ALA A 186 28.68 -17.13 -3.94
N VAL A 187 27.47 -17.49 -4.37
CA VAL A 187 27.15 -18.86 -4.85
C VAL A 187 27.93 -19.18 -6.13
N ILE A 188 27.97 -18.26 -7.11
CA ILE A 188 28.74 -18.43 -8.35
C ILE A 188 30.24 -18.68 -8.06
N SER A 189 30.82 -17.97 -7.09
CA SER A 189 32.23 -18.14 -6.67
C SER A 189 32.54 -19.46 -5.92
N LEU A 190 31.52 -20.17 -5.44
CA LEU A 190 31.61 -21.41 -4.65
C LEU A 190 31.06 -22.65 -5.38
N ALA A 191 30.57 -22.51 -6.60
CA ALA A 191 30.04 -23.61 -7.40
C ALA A 191 31.18 -24.48 -8.00
N PRO A 192 31.13 -25.82 -7.88
CA PRO A 192 32.11 -26.72 -8.49
C PRO A 192 31.80 -27.07 -9.96
N SER A 193 30.58 -26.80 -10.41
CA SER A 193 30.11 -26.98 -11.80
C SER A 193 29.61 -25.65 -12.35
N GLU A 194 29.74 -25.44 -13.66
CA GLU A 194 29.21 -24.26 -14.33
C GLU A 194 27.69 -24.18 -14.11
N ILE A 195 27.26 -23.16 -13.34
CA ILE A 195 25.84 -22.80 -13.21
C ILE A 195 25.32 -22.45 -14.61
N ASP A 196 24.09 -22.88 -14.92
CA ASP A 196 23.50 -22.63 -16.24
C ASP A 196 23.62 -21.16 -16.65
N GLN A 197 24.23 -20.94 -17.82
CA GLN A 197 24.38 -19.64 -18.44
C GLN A 197 23.03 -18.93 -18.65
N SER A 198 21.92 -19.67 -18.78
CA SER A 198 20.58 -19.08 -18.85
C SER A 198 20.19 -18.34 -17.54
N LEU A 199 20.54 -18.90 -16.38
CA LEU A 199 20.29 -18.30 -15.06
C LEU A 199 21.16 -17.06 -14.85
N ILE A 200 22.44 -17.14 -15.25
CA ILE A 200 23.37 -16.00 -15.20
C ILE A 200 22.90 -14.87 -16.13
N GLN A 201 22.47 -15.20 -17.35
CA GLN A 201 21.95 -14.22 -18.32
C GLN A 201 20.61 -13.61 -17.87
N THR A 202 19.76 -14.38 -17.18
CA THR A 202 18.54 -13.87 -16.54
C THR A 202 18.89 -12.84 -15.46
N LEU A 203 19.79 -13.18 -14.55
CA LEU A 203 20.25 -12.28 -13.48
C LEU A 203 20.90 -11.01 -14.05
N LYS A 204 21.71 -11.13 -15.10
CA LYS A 204 22.31 -10.00 -15.83
C LYS A 204 21.25 -9.08 -16.44
N THR A 205 20.22 -9.64 -17.07
CA THR A 205 19.11 -8.87 -17.65
C THR A 205 18.33 -8.12 -16.57
N SER A 206 18.09 -8.77 -15.42
CA SER A 206 17.46 -8.16 -14.25
C SER A 206 18.28 -7.04 -13.62
N ILE A 207 19.60 -7.19 -13.51
CA ILE A 207 20.50 -6.13 -13.05
C ILE A 207 20.45 -4.93 -14.01
N LEU A 208 20.39 -5.15 -15.33
CA LEU A 208 20.24 -4.05 -16.29
C LEU A 208 18.88 -3.35 -16.15
N LYS A 209 17.78 -4.09 -16.03
CA LYS A 209 16.43 -3.53 -15.77
C LYS A 209 16.34 -2.73 -14.46
N LEU A 210 17.13 -3.08 -13.44
CA LEU A 210 17.19 -2.30 -12.19
C LEU A 210 17.66 -0.86 -12.45
N PHE A 211 18.66 -0.67 -13.32
CA PHE A 211 19.18 0.65 -13.68
C PHE A 211 18.22 1.52 -14.51
N ASP A 212 17.15 0.96 -15.08
CA ASP A 212 16.08 1.74 -15.71
C ASP A 212 15.19 2.45 -14.67
N SER A 213 15.16 1.93 -13.43
CA SER A 213 14.40 2.50 -12.30
C SER A 213 15.19 3.44 -11.39
N ILE A 214 16.41 3.83 -11.80
CA ILE A 214 17.21 4.84 -11.08
C ILE A 214 16.55 6.23 -11.20
N GLN A 215 16.45 6.96 -10.08
CA GLN A 215 15.95 8.34 -10.12
C GLN A 215 17.01 9.25 -10.77
N LYS A 216 16.57 10.22 -11.58
CA LYS A 216 17.45 11.12 -12.34
C LYS A 216 17.00 12.57 -12.14
N TYR A 217 17.91 13.43 -11.72
CA TYR A 217 17.66 14.84 -11.45
C TYR A 217 18.33 15.77 -12.48
N ASP A 218 17.83 17.01 -12.59
CA ASP A 218 18.29 18.02 -13.56
C ASP A 218 19.76 18.48 -13.34
N ASP A 219 20.32 18.26 -12.15
CA ASP A 219 21.75 18.46 -11.84
C ASP A 219 22.64 17.28 -12.31
N GLY A 220 22.00 16.21 -12.78
CA GLY A 220 22.63 14.97 -13.19
C GLY A 220 23.09 14.10 -12.02
N THR A 221 22.54 14.26 -10.82
CA THR A 221 22.67 13.29 -9.73
C THR A 221 21.66 12.16 -9.92
N PHE A 222 22.12 10.91 -9.82
CA PHE A 222 21.28 9.72 -9.90
C PHE A 222 21.40 8.91 -8.61
N TYR A 223 20.29 8.38 -8.11
CA TYR A 223 20.30 7.51 -6.93
C TYR A 223 19.13 6.51 -6.94
N PHE A 224 19.21 5.54 -6.03
CA PHE A 224 18.17 4.57 -5.76
C PHE A 224 17.49 4.90 -4.43
N ASP A 225 16.17 4.97 -4.44
CA ASP A 225 15.35 5.35 -3.29
C ASP A 225 14.79 4.10 -2.59
N GLY A 226 14.62 4.15 -1.27
CA GLY A 226 14.30 2.96 -0.47
C GLY A 226 14.18 3.22 1.03
N SER A 227 13.68 2.21 1.74
CA SER A 227 13.23 2.29 3.15
C SER A 227 14.29 2.74 4.18
N GLU A 228 15.58 2.53 3.93
CA GLU A 228 16.68 3.03 4.79
C GLU A 228 17.34 4.30 4.25
N GLY A 229 16.67 5.00 3.33
CA GLY A 229 17.18 6.20 2.69
C GLY A 229 18.07 5.94 1.47
N PRO A 230 18.38 6.99 0.70
CA PRO A 230 18.99 6.86 -0.62
C PRO A 230 20.47 6.46 -0.56
N ILE A 231 21.21 6.85 0.49
CA ILE A 231 22.65 6.53 0.64
C ILE A 231 22.81 5.01 0.86
N SER A 232 22.19 4.47 1.92
CA SER A 232 22.23 3.04 2.25
C SER A 232 21.72 2.16 1.10
N THR A 233 20.58 2.54 0.49
CA THR A 233 19.98 1.81 -0.64
C THR A 233 20.91 1.80 -1.86
N THR A 234 21.42 2.97 -2.26
CA THR A 234 22.30 3.09 -3.44
C THR A 234 23.63 2.36 -3.23
N ALA A 235 24.25 2.47 -2.06
CA ALA A 235 25.49 1.78 -1.74
C ALA A 235 25.34 0.25 -1.76
N SER A 236 24.19 -0.25 -1.28
CA SER A 236 23.89 -1.68 -1.26
C SER A 236 23.73 -2.27 -2.67
N VAL A 237 23.05 -1.54 -3.58
CA VAL A 237 22.96 -1.93 -5.01
C VAL A 237 24.35 -1.98 -5.66
N ILE A 238 25.19 -0.97 -5.40
CA ILE A 238 26.58 -0.93 -5.91
C ILE A 238 27.42 -2.09 -5.39
N ARG A 239 27.39 -2.38 -4.07
CA ARG A 239 28.11 -3.51 -3.46
C ARG A 239 27.66 -4.87 -4.03
N GLY A 240 26.37 -5.00 -4.32
CA GLY A 240 25.78 -6.17 -4.99
C GLY A 240 26.28 -6.35 -6.42
N LEU A 241 26.22 -5.30 -7.22
CA LEU A 241 26.75 -5.24 -8.59
C LEU A 241 28.26 -5.57 -8.63
N THR A 242 29.03 -4.98 -7.71
CA THR A 242 30.48 -5.23 -7.53
C THR A 242 30.75 -6.70 -7.31
N SER A 243 30.01 -7.31 -6.38
CA SER A 243 30.17 -8.72 -6.04
C SER A 243 29.91 -9.61 -7.24
N PHE A 244 28.84 -9.34 -8.00
CA PHE A 244 28.51 -10.09 -9.21
C PHE A 244 29.56 -9.92 -10.31
N ALA A 245 30.03 -8.70 -10.57
CA ALA A 245 31.07 -8.42 -11.55
C ALA A 245 32.46 -9.01 -11.19
N ALA A 246 32.70 -9.33 -9.91
CA ALA A 246 33.92 -10.01 -9.45
C ALA A 246 33.81 -11.54 -9.52
N ALA A 247 32.61 -12.10 -9.49
CA ALA A 247 32.36 -13.55 -9.53
C ALA A 247 32.23 -14.10 -10.95
N GLU A 248 31.88 -13.26 -11.94
CA GLU A 248 31.55 -13.65 -13.30
C GLU A 248 32.49 -12.93 -14.30
N SER A 249 32.91 -13.61 -15.37
CA SER A 249 33.94 -13.13 -16.28
C SER A 249 33.42 -12.28 -17.46
N THR A 250 32.11 -12.26 -17.71
CA THR A 250 31.52 -11.46 -18.79
C THR A 250 31.28 -10.01 -18.40
N ARG A 251 31.18 -9.15 -19.43
CA ARG A 251 31.03 -7.70 -19.25
C ARG A 251 29.58 -7.35 -18.94
N LEU A 252 29.37 -6.66 -17.81
CA LEU A 252 28.21 -5.79 -17.60
C LEU A 252 28.45 -4.49 -18.36
N ASN A 253 27.56 -4.14 -19.29
CA ASN A 253 27.62 -2.88 -20.03
C ASN A 253 26.62 -1.88 -19.41
N LEU A 254 27.10 -1.07 -18.47
CA LEU A 254 26.33 0.03 -17.89
C LEU A 254 26.61 1.34 -18.64
N ALA A 255 25.58 2.19 -18.76
CA ALA A 255 25.74 3.51 -19.35
C ALA A 255 26.67 4.39 -18.50
N VAL A 256 27.59 5.11 -19.16
CA VAL A 256 28.58 5.98 -18.49
C VAL A 256 27.88 7.04 -17.63
N ASP A 257 26.81 7.63 -18.16
CA ASP A 257 26.03 8.66 -17.47
C ASP A 257 25.39 8.13 -16.18
N ASN A 258 25.06 6.83 -16.11
CA ASN A 258 24.52 6.22 -14.89
C ASN A 258 25.60 6.15 -13.79
N ILE A 259 26.82 5.74 -14.14
CA ILE A 259 27.95 5.66 -13.20
C ILE A 259 28.37 7.07 -12.74
N VAL A 260 28.43 8.03 -13.68
CA VAL A 260 28.75 9.43 -13.35
C VAL A 260 27.65 10.08 -12.50
N GLY A 261 26.38 9.74 -12.72
CA GLY A 261 25.26 10.22 -11.91
C GLY A 261 25.27 9.71 -10.48
N LEU A 262 25.61 8.42 -10.29
CA LEU A 262 25.80 7.80 -8.97
C LEU A 262 26.98 8.44 -8.22
N ALA A 263 28.14 8.58 -8.87
CA ALA A 263 29.30 9.25 -8.30
C ALA A 263 28.99 10.69 -7.87
N LYS A 264 28.24 11.44 -8.70
CA LYS A 264 27.77 12.80 -8.36
C LYS A 264 26.85 12.81 -7.14
N PHE A 265 25.97 11.83 -6.99
CA PHE A 265 25.10 11.73 -5.80
C PHE A 265 25.94 11.56 -4.53
N PHE A 266 26.82 10.56 -4.46
CA PHE A 266 27.64 10.34 -3.25
C PHE A 266 28.57 11.52 -2.94
N LEU A 267 29.15 12.18 -3.95
CA LEU A 267 29.99 13.37 -3.76
C LEU A 267 29.16 14.62 -3.39
N GLY A 268 27.91 14.71 -3.83
CA GLY A 268 27.00 15.83 -3.55
C GLY A 268 26.39 15.83 -2.14
N VAL A 269 26.26 14.64 -1.53
CA VAL A 269 25.74 14.45 -0.16
C VAL A 269 26.59 15.14 0.92
N GLY A 270 27.88 15.37 0.68
CA GLY A 270 28.82 15.89 1.68
C GLY A 270 29.34 14.80 2.62
N ILE A 271 29.55 15.11 3.90
CA ILE A 271 29.97 14.13 4.93
C ILE A 271 28.75 13.78 5.77
N PRO A 272 28.25 12.52 5.76
CA PRO A 272 27.18 12.04 6.63
C PRO A 272 27.46 12.27 8.12
N GLY A 273 26.39 12.44 8.90
CA GLY A 273 26.48 12.69 10.35
C GLY A 273 26.59 11.43 11.20
N ASP A 274 26.37 10.26 10.61
CA ASP A 274 26.39 8.95 11.26
C ASP A 274 27.41 8.00 10.62
N ALA A 275 27.82 7.00 11.41
CA ALA A 275 28.86 6.05 11.02
C ALA A 275 28.43 5.10 9.89
N LYS A 276 27.15 4.76 9.80
CA LYS A 276 26.64 3.74 8.87
C LYS A 276 26.56 4.30 7.45
N ASP A 277 25.98 5.49 7.28
CA ASP A 277 25.93 6.16 5.98
C ASP A 277 27.31 6.67 5.55
N PHE A 278 28.19 7.05 6.49
CA PHE A 278 29.58 7.37 6.15
C PHE A 278 30.34 6.12 5.64
N PHE A 279 30.17 4.95 6.26
CA PHE A 279 30.70 3.69 5.73
C PHE A 279 30.11 3.38 4.35
N ASN A 280 28.78 3.43 4.20
CA ASN A 280 28.09 3.13 2.94
C ASN A 280 28.55 4.04 1.80
N GLN A 281 28.71 5.34 2.05
CA GLN A 281 29.23 6.31 1.08
C GLN A 281 30.68 5.99 0.68
N ILE A 282 31.57 5.76 1.65
CA ILE A 282 32.99 5.51 1.37
C ILE A 282 33.20 4.16 0.66
N ASP A 283 32.48 3.12 1.05
CA ASP A 283 32.53 1.79 0.42
C ASP A 283 32.02 1.82 -1.04
N ALA A 284 30.94 2.57 -1.32
CA ALA A 284 30.44 2.78 -2.67
C ALA A 284 31.39 3.60 -3.56
N LEU A 285 31.90 4.73 -3.05
CA LEU A 285 32.87 5.57 -3.78
C LEU A 285 34.19 4.83 -4.04
N ALA A 286 34.63 3.99 -3.09
CA ALA A 286 35.83 3.17 -3.28
C ALA A 286 35.70 2.24 -4.48
N PHE A 287 34.53 1.64 -4.70
CA PHE A 287 34.29 0.79 -5.87
C PHE A 287 34.37 1.56 -7.19
N GLU A 288 33.69 2.70 -7.31
CA GLU A 288 33.70 3.53 -8.53
C GLU A 288 35.11 4.01 -8.93
N LEU A 289 36.03 4.09 -7.95
CA LEU A 289 37.38 4.61 -8.13
C LEU A 289 38.48 3.53 -8.24
N SER A 290 38.27 2.31 -7.76
CA SER A 290 39.38 1.38 -7.47
C SER A 290 39.73 0.33 -8.53
N ASP A 291 38.81 -0.07 -9.43
CA ASP A 291 39.09 -1.19 -10.33
C ASP A 291 38.75 -0.98 -11.81
N THR A 292 39.77 -0.57 -12.58
CA THR A 292 39.79 -0.55 -14.05
C THR A 292 40.52 -1.77 -14.65
N ARG A 293 40.79 -2.82 -13.87
CA ARG A 293 41.59 -3.99 -14.30
C ARG A 293 40.84 -5.32 -14.28
N THR A 294 39.89 -5.52 -13.36
CA THR A 294 39.08 -6.76 -13.30
C THR A 294 37.70 -6.56 -13.92
N VAL A 295 37.09 -5.38 -13.79
CA VAL A 295 35.85 -5.04 -14.51
C VAL A 295 36.18 -4.45 -15.89
N ARG A 296 36.11 -5.26 -16.95
CA ARG A 296 36.23 -4.78 -18.36
C ARG A 296 34.96 -4.07 -18.87
N LEU A 297 34.50 -3.05 -18.14
CA LEU A 297 33.53 -2.07 -18.65
C LEU A 297 34.10 -1.42 -19.91
N THR A 298 33.47 -1.67 -21.06
CA THR A 298 33.95 -1.13 -22.34
C THR A 298 33.35 0.25 -22.56
N VAL A 299 33.98 1.25 -21.95
CA VAL A 299 33.61 2.67 -22.11
C VAL A 299 34.00 3.13 -23.52
N THR A 300 33.03 3.11 -24.43
CA THR A 300 33.18 3.68 -25.78
C THR A 300 33.11 5.20 -25.69
N TYR A 301 34.26 5.86 -25.59
CA TYR A 301 34.36 7.32 -25.50
C TYR A 301 33.91 8.02 -26.78
N VAL A 302 32.73 8.65 -26.76
CA VAL A 302 32.34 9.70 -27.70
C VAL A 302 31.60 10.81 -26.95
N PHE A 303 32.31 11.91 -26.62
CA PHE A 303 31.67 13.17 -26.23
C PHE A 303 32.33 14.35 -26.93
N HIS A 304 31.51 15.14 -27.62
CA HIS A 304 31.89 16.40 -28.23
C HIS A 304 31.82 17.52 -27.18
N VAL A 305 32.97 18.04 -26.75
CA VAL A 305 33.05 19.32 -26.03
C VAL A 305 33.94 20.26 -26.82
N LYS A 306 33.42 21.45 -27.17
CA LYS A 306 34.17 22.48 -27.88
C LYS A 306 35.22 23.11 -26.97
N TYR A 307 36.45 22.61 -27.03
CA TYR A 307 37.64 23.43 -26.90
C TYR A 307 38.46 23.31 -28.19
N SER A 308 39.03 24.42 -28.63
CA SER A 308 39.76 24.51 -29.90
C SER A 308 41.14 23.86 -29.83
N GLU A 309 41.45 23.08 -30.86
CA GLU A 309 42.76 22.50 -31.21
C GLU A 309 43.32 21.39 -30.30
N GLY A 310 43.64 20.24 -30.93
CA GLY A 310 44.49 19.19 -30.37
C GLY A 310 43.76 17.94 -29.87
N LEU A 311 43.94 16.83 -30.60
CA LEU A 311 43.52 15.50 -30.14
C LEU A 311 44.34 15.09 -28.91
N ALA A 312 43.72 15.09 -27.72
CA ALA A 312 44.35 14.60 -26.49
C ALA A 312 43.37 13.77 -25.65
N VAL A 313 43.74 12.51 -25.41
CA VAL A 313 43.00 11.59 -24.53
C VAL A 313 43.01 12.15 -23.10
N LEU A 314 41.84 12.27 -22.46
CA LEU A 314 41.74 12.77 -21.08
C LEU A 314 42.42 11.82 -20.09
N HIS A 315 43.61 12.20 -19.64
CA HIS A 315 44.41 11.50 -18.65
C HIS A 315 43.88 11.75 -17.22
N PRO A 316 43.98 10.80 -16.27
CA PRO A 316 43.59 10.96 -14.85
C PRO A 316 44.13 12.19 -14.08
N ARG A 317 45.03 12.97 -14.68
CA ARG A 317 45.55 14.23 -14.11
C ARG A 317 44.52 15.36 -14.11
N ILE A 318 43.52 15.33 -14.98
CA ILE A 318 42.47 16.37 -15.05
C ILE A 318 41.43 16.16 -13.93
N LEU A 319 41.01 14.92 -13.69
CA LEU A 319 40.13 14.57 -12.56
C LEU A 319 40.78 14.89 -11.20
N ASN A 320 42.08 14.58 -11.06
CA ASN A 320 42.86 14.99 -9.89
C ASN A 320 42.99 16.51 -9.72
N LYS A 321 42.97 17.31 -10.80
CA LYS A 321 42.90 18.78 -10.68
C LYS A 321 41.55 19.26 -10.16
N MET A 322 40.45 18.61 -10.54
CA MET A 322 39.12 18.92 -10.00
C MET A 322 38.99 18.55 -8.52
N MET A 323 39.59 17.43 -8.08
CA MET A 323 39.55 17.00 -6.67
C MET A 323 40.58 17.67 -5.74
N ALA A 324 41.70 18.18 -6.27
CA ALA A 324 42.72 18.87 -5.48
C ALA A 324 42.40 20.35 -5.19
N ALA A 325 41.49 20.94 -5.95
CA ALA A 325 41.12 22.35 -5.79
C ALA A 325 40.07 22.53 -4.69
N LYS A 326 40.22 23.58 -3.89
CA LYS A 326 39.18 24.03 -2.97
C LYS A 326 38.05 24.67 -3.79
N MET A 327 36.98 23.91 -4.02
CA MET A 327 35.80 24.40 -4.71
C MET A 327 35.10 25.48 -3.87
N ILE A 328 34.78 26.62 -4.48
CA ILE A 328 34.20 27.79 -3.80
C ILE A 328 32.67 27.74 -3.93
N SER A 329 31.97 28.02 -2.82
CA SER A 329 30.52 27.99 -2.70
C SER A 329 30.00 29.29 -2.07
N VAL A 330 28.86 29.77 -2.59
CA VAL A 330 28.19 30.99 -2.15
C VAL A 330 27.02 30.62 -1.24
N ARG A 331 27.04 31.05 0.03
CA ARG A 331 25.91 30.88 0.98
C ARG A 331 25.38 32.24 1.44
N CYS A 332 24.07 32.40 1.52
CA CYS A 332 23.49 33.61 2.10
C CYS A 332 23.62 33.59 3.63
N SER A 333 23.94 34.73 4.24
CA SER A 333 24.19 34.85 5.68
C SER A 333 22.94 35.27 6.46
N THR A 334 21.86 34.48 6.37
CA THR A 334 20.54 34.79 6.96
C THR A 334 20.18 33.82 8.10
N HIS A 335 19.55 34.32 9.17
CA HIS A 335 19.44 33.65 10.48
C HIS A 335 18.52 32.40 10.58
N LEU A 336 17.96 31.89 9.48
CA LEU A 336 17.05 30.74 9.47
C LEU A 336 17.70 29.56 8.74
N VAL A 337 18.02 28.50 9.50
CA VAL A 337 18.81 27.33 9.06
C VAL A 337 17.91 26.17 8.59
N SER A 338 16.62 26.41 8.34
CA SER A 338 15.62 25.36 8.10
C SER A 338 14.71 25.57 6.89
N SER A 339 15.08 26.43 5.94
CA SER A 339 14.32 26.72 4.72
C SER A 339 15.13 26.49 3.45
N ILE A 340 14.48 25.96 2.41
CA ILE A 340 15.05 25.75 1.06
C ILE A 340 15.42 27.08 0.37
N TYR A 341 14.89 28.20 0.86
CA TYR A 341 15.15 29.56 0.39
C TYR A 341 15.86 30.37 1.46
N CYS A 342 16.77 31.25 1.06
CA CYS A 342 17.29 32.30 1.93
C CYS A 342 16.30 33.46 2.00
N HIS A 343 15.96 33.94 3.20
CA HIS A 343 15.00 35.03 3.40
C HIS A 343 15.70 36.33 3.78
N PHE A 344 15.36 37.44 3.11
CA PHE A 344 15.84 38.78 3.50
C PHE A 344 14.76 39.85 3.29
N SER A 345 14.76 40.88 4.14
CA SER A 345 13.80 41.99 4.05
C SER A 345 14.27 43.03 3.05
N ALA A 346 13.50 43.22 1.97
CA ALA A 346 13.86 44.08 0.83
C ALA A 346 14.04 45.58 1.17
N LYS A 347 13.71 46.00 2.41
CA LYS A 347 13.70 47.40 2.85
C LYS A 347 14.53 47.70 4.11
N LYS A 348 15.07 46.68 4.79
CA LYS A 348 15.70 46.84 6.12
C LYS A 348 17.17 46.40 6.17
N GLU A 349 17.60 45.47 5.31
CA GLU A 349 18.94 44.87 5.40
C GLU A 349 19.65 44.86 4.04
N PRO A 350 20.95 45.18 3.97
CA PRO A 350 21.75 44.91 2.78
C PRO A 350 21.89 43.39 2.62
N LEU A 351 21.91 42.90 1.37
CA LEU A 351 22.14 41.49 1.10
C LEU A 351 23.52 41.11 1.61
N LYS A 352 23.62 40.16 2.56
CA LYS A 352 24.90 39.64 3.06
C LYS A 352 25.13 38.21 2.59
N VAL A 353 26.19 38.04 1.83
CA VAL A 353 26.60 36.80 1.17
C VAL A 353 27.94 36.36 1.76
N LYS A 354 28.04 35.12 2.21
CA LYS A 354 29.29 34.55 2.68
C LYS A 354 29.82 33.59 1.63
N VAL A 355 31.01 33.90 1.11
CA VAL A 355 31.73 32.97 0.23
C VAL A 355 32.64 32.12 1.11
N SER A 356 32.49 30.81 0.98
CA SER A 356 33.29 29.80 1.66
C SER A 356 33.75 28.75 0.66
N THR A 357 34.62 27.85 1.07
CA THR A 357 34.72 26.57 0.35
C THR A 357 33.40 25.79 0.48
N VAL A 358 33.15 24.81 -0.40
CA VAL A 358 32.01 23.86 -0.27
C VAL A 358 31.96 23.24 1.14
N LEU A 359 33.13 23.00 1.74
CA LEU A 359 33.34 22.46 3.10
C LEU A 359 33.32 23.53 4.22
N GLY A 360 32.77 24.71 3.97
CA GLY A 360 32.52 25.75 5.00
C GLY A 360 33.73 26.54 5.51
N SER A 361 34.97 26.16 5.15
CA SER A 361 36.17 26.93 5.52
C SER A 361 36.22 28.31 4.82
N LYS A 362 36.83 29.31 5.48
CA LYS A 362 36.94 30.69 4.95
C LYS A 362 37.62 30.70 3.57
N ALA A 363 36.97 31.31 2.58
CA ALA A 363 37.59 31.63 1.30
C ALA A 363 38.54 32.84 1.44
N PRO A 364 39.51 33.02 0.52
CA PRO A 364 40.23 34.30 0.41
C PRO A 364 39.29 35.45 0.01
N ALA A 365 39.81 36.68 0.01
CA ALA A 365 39.14 37.80 -0.64
C ALA A 365 39.15 37.57 -2.17
N LEU A 366 37.98 37.70 -2.79
CA LEU A 366 37.70 37.36 -4.19
C LEU A 366 36.74 38.39 -4.79
N ASN A 367 36.74 38.57 -6.10
CA ASN A 367 35.76 39.44 -6.74
C ASN A 367 34.47 38.64 -7.00
N VAL A 368 33.36 39.07 -6.39
CA VAL A 368 32.08 38.36 -6.43
C VAL A 368 31.01 39.26 -7.04
N ASN A 369 30.52 38.87 -8.21
CA ASN A 369 29.50 39.60 -8.96
C ASN A 369 28.15 38.92 -8.82
N LEU A 370 27.09 39.70 -8.61
CA LEU A 370 25.72 39.28 -8.87
C LEU A 370 25.45 39.47 -10.36
N ALA A 371 25.76 38.43 -11.15
CA ALA A 371 25.64 38.45 -12.60
C ALA A 371 24.18 38.64 -13.06
N GLN A 372 23.22 37.92 -12.44
CA GLN A 372 21.79 38.02 -12.76
C GLN A 372 20.91 37.81 -11.52
N ALA A 373 19.71 38.40 -11.52
CA ALA A 373 18.64 38.06 -10.57
C ALA A 373 17.33 37.79 -11.32
N LEU A 374 16.95 36.52 -11.42
CA LEU A 374 15.79 36.05 -12.18
C LEU A 374 14.57 35.95 -11.26
N CYS A 375 13.46 36.62 -11.60
CA CYS A 375 12.22 36.53 -10.82
C CYS A 375 11.41 35.28 -11.22
N SER A 376 10.94 34.52 -10.23
CA SER A 376 10.16 33.29 -10.43
C SER A 376 8.76 33.58 -10.98
N GLY A 377 8.66 33.78 -12.30
CA GLY A 377 7.42 34.04 -13.02
C GLY A 377 7.51 35.11 -14.11
N SER A 378 8.66 35.80 -14.26
CA SER A 378 8.91 36.72 -15.37
C SER A 378 10.08 36.22 -16.23
N LYS A 379 10.09 36.57 -17.52
CA LYS A 379 11.17 36.20 -18.46
C LYS A 379 12.32 37.22 -18.49
N GLY A 380 12.42 38.10 -17.49
CA GLY A 380 13.39 39.19 -17.44
C GLY A 380 14.25 39.13 -16.18
N SER A 381 15.54 39.39 -16.34
CA SER A 381 16.44 39.62 -15.20
C SER A 381 16.17 41.00 -14.60
N VAL A 382 16.11 41.07 -13.28
CA VAL A 382 15.83 42.29 -12.50
C VAL A 382 17.12 43.04 -12.16
N ILE A 383 18.24 42.32 -12.02
CA ILE A 383 19.57 42.85 -11.74
C ILE A 383 20.52 42.25 -12.79
N ASN A 384 21.33 43.08 -13.45
CA ASN A 384 22.34 42.62 -14.40
C ASN A 384 23.71 43.14 -13.97
N ASN A 385 24.62 42.21 -13.67
CA ASN A 385 26.03 42.41 -13.39
C ASN A 385 26.34 43.53 -12.37
N GLN A 386 26.21 43.22 -11.08
CA GLN A 386 26.48 44.14 -9.98
C GLN A 386 27.50 43.55 -9.00
N GLU A 387 28.63 44.23 -8.80
CA GLU A 387 29.72 43.79 -7.93
C GLU A 387 29.36 43.95 -6.44
N LEU A 388 29.75 42.96 -5.62
CA LEU A 388 29.54 42.96 -4.16
C LEU A 388 30.78 43.49 -3.43
N LYS A 389 30.58 44.31 -2.41
CA LYS A 389 31.67 44.84 -1.59
C LYS A 389 32.08 43.82 -0.53
N PHE A 390 33.38 43.61 -0.34
CA PHE A 390 33.91 42.74 0.71
C PHE A 390 34.11 43.50 2.03
N ASP A 391 33.50 43.02 3.11
CA ASP A 391 33.79 43.42 4.49
C ASP A 391 34.80 42.44 5.12
N ALA A 392 35.99 42.94 5.42
CA ALA A 392 37.08 42.17 6.00
C ALA A 392 36.85 41.77 7.46
N ASP A 393 36.09 42.56 8.24
CA ASP A 393 35.88 42.29 9.67
C ASP A 393 34.89 41.15 9.89
N SER A 394 33.80 41.10 9.10
CA SER A 394 32.85 39.99 9.12
C SER A 394 33.19 38.83 8.17
N ALA A 395 34.12 39.04 7.23
CA ALA A 395 34.39 38.16 6.09
C ALA A 395 33.11 37.84 5.28
N THR A 396 32.31 38.87 4.99
CA THR A 396 31.10 38.76 4.15
C THR A 396 31.11 39.77 3.01
N TYR A 397 30.42 39.43 1.93
CA TYR A 397 30.18 40.26 0.77
C TYR A 397 28.81 40.89 0.89
N PHE A 398 28.67 42.19 0.59
CA PHE A 398 27.42 42.89 0.75
C PHE A 398 27.01 43.78 -0.43
N LEU A 399 25.70 43.93 -0.59
CA LEU A 399 25.08 44.85 -1.55
C LEU A 399 24.35 45.98 -0.80
N ASP A 400 24.82 47.22 -0.97
CA ASP A 400 24.29 48.40 -0.24
C ASP A 400 22.81 48.68 -0.52
N SER A 401 22.37 48.50 -1.78
CA SER A 401 21.00 48.78 -2.19
C SER A 401 20.60 48.01 -3.44
N PHE A 402 19.35 47.55 -3.45
CA PHE A 402 18.72 46.94 -4.61
C PHE A 402 18.19 47.99 -5.59
N PRO A 403 18.18 47.72 -6.90
CA PRO A 403 17.61 48.65 -7.89
C PRO A 403 16.08 48.75 -7.75
N LYS A 404 15.51 49.86 -8.25
CA LYS A 404 14.09 50.25 -8.03
C LYS A 404 13.04 49.28 -8.59
N ASN A 405 13.44 48.35 -9.45
CA ASN A 405 12.61 47.29 -10.04
C ASN A 405 12.60 45.99 -9.22
N PHE A 406 13.32 45.94 -8.10
CA PHE A 406 13.32 44.82 -7.17
C PHE A 406 12.13 44.91 -6.20
N ASP A 407 11.37 43.82 -6.08
CA ASP A 407 10.13 43.77 -5.30
C ASP A 407 10.00 42.45 -4.48
N VAL A 408 9.01 42.37 -3.58
CA VAL A 408 8.70 41.19 -2.76
C VAL A 408 8.37 39.99 -3.65
N GLY A 409 9.02 38.84 -3.40
CA GLY A 409 8.80 37.62 -4.18
C GLY A 409 9.96 36.62 -4.15
N LYS A 410 9.86 35.59 -5.00
CA LYS A 410 10.87 34.53 -5.13
C LYS A 410 11.78 34.78 -6.33
N TYR A 411 13.09 34.68 -6.11
CA TYR A 411 14.13 34.94 -7.09
C TYR A 411 15.17 33.82 -7.13
N THR A 412 15.86 33.69 -8.25
CA THR A 412 17.11 32.94 -8.37
C THR A 412 18.23 33.93 -8.66
N PHE A 413 19.14 34.09 -7.71
CA PHE A 413 20.32 34.95 -7.85
C PHE A 413 21.44 34.12 -8.45
N VAL A 414 22.13 34.69 -9.44
CA VAL A 414 23.24 34.06 -10.16
C VAL A 414 24.50 34.82 -9.80
N PHE A 415 25.36 34.20 -8.99
CA PHE A 415 26.63 34.77 -8.58
C PHE A 415 27.76 34.23 -9.46
N GLU A 416 28.68 35.10 -9.85
CA GLU A 416 29.87 34.80 -10.64
C GLU A 416 31.10 35.21 -9.82
N ILE A 417 32.11 34.33 -9.74
CA ILE A 417 33.31 34.55 -8.92
C ILE A 417 34.53 34.61 -9.82
N LEU A 418 35.21 35.75 -9.81
CA LEU A 418 36.43 35.99 -10.57
C LEU A 418 37.66 35.83 -9.67
N LEU A 419 38.64 35.08 -10.15
CA LEU A 419 39.92 34.85 -9.48
C LEU A 419 40.96 35.84 -10.01
N ASP A 420 41.29 36.86 -9.24
CA ASP A 420 42.19 37.95 -9.66
C ASP A 420 43.69 37.58 -9.69
N GLU A 421 44.10 36.46 -9.07
CA GLU A 421 45.51 36.05 -9.01
C GLU A 421 45.77 34.66 -9.60
N LEU A 422 46.83 34.57 -10.41
CA LEU A 422 47.44 33.33 -10.93
C LEU A 422 47.88 32.32 -9.83
N ALA A 423 47.91 32.76 -8.57
CA ALA A 423 48.14 31.90 -7.40
C ALA A 423 46.85 31.18 -6.97
N HIS A 424 45.70 31.86 -6.99
CA HIS A 424 44.41 31.30 -6.61
C HIS A 424 43.88 30.30 -7.65
N GLU A 425 44.10 30.56 -8.95
CA GLU A 425 43.73 29.67 -10.07
C GLU A 425 44.38 28.27 -9.99
N LYS A 426 45.45 28.11 -9.20
CA LYS A 426 46.12 26.82 -8.96
C LYS A 426 45.59 26.05 -7.75
N VAL A 427 44.78 26.68 -6.90
CA VAL A 427 44.40 26.18 -5.57
C VAL A 427 42.87 26.12 -5.39
N TYR A 428 42.13 26.97 -6.09
CA TYR A 428 40.67 27.08 -6.02
C TYR A 428 40.05 26.90 -7.40
N ILE A 429 38.90 26.22 -7.45
CA ILE A 429 38.04 26.16 -8.64
C ILE A 429 36.75 26.88 -8.29
N THR A 430 36.38 27.85 -9.13
CA THR A 430 35.06 28.48 -9.11
C THR A 430 34.15 27.75 -10.08
N GLU A 431 32.88 27.61 -9.72
CA GLU A 431 31.85 27.47 -10.76
C GLU A 431 31.77 28.78 -11.53
N ALA A 432 31.59 28.72 -12.85
CA ALA A 432 31.43 29.94 -13.64
C ALA A 432 30.22 30.78 -13.15
N GLN A 433 29.15 30.12 -12.73
CA GLN A 433 27.95 30.75 -12.17
C GLN A 433 27.28 29.84 -11.13
N THR A 434 27.16 30.28 -9.88
CA THR A 434 26.43 29.60 -8.80
C THR A 434 25.03 30.20 -8.66
N LYS A 435 23.99 29.35 -8.65
CA LYS A 435 22.58 29.77 -8.55
C LYS A 435 22.06 29.57 -7.13
N VAL A 436 21.48 30.60 -6.52
CA VAL A 436 20.94 30.57 -5.15
C VAL A 436 19.46 31.00 -5.17
N PRO A 437 18.53 30.18 -4.66
CA PRO A 437 17.12 30.57 -4.51
C PRO A 437 16.92 31.47 -3.29
N ILE A 438 16.32 32.64 -3.48
CA ILE A 438 16.14 33.68 -2.47
C ILE A 438 14.69 34.16 -2.45
N ALA A 439 14.10 34.29 -1.26
CA ALA A 439 12.79 34.88 -1.02
C ALA A 439 12.97 36.28 -0.42
N ALA A 440 12.65 37.31 -1.20
CA ALA A 440 12.61 38.69 -0.73
C ALA A 440 11.29 38.92 0.01
N THR A 441 11.37 39.27 1.30
CA THR A 441 10.20 39.54 2.14
C THR A 441 9.87 41.03 2.20
N GLY A 442 8.60 41.34 2.46
CA GLY A 442 8.17 42.69 2.77
C GLY A 442 6.77 42.77 3.36
N ALA A 443 6.41 43.94 3.85
CA ALA A 443 5.06 44.23 4.33
C ALA A 443 4.12 44.48 3.14
N ILE A 444 3.04 43.71 3.03
CA ILE A 444 2.02 43.78 1.98
C ILE A 444 0.82 44.60 2.48
N SER A 445 0.39 45.59 1.71
CA SER A 445 -0.82 46.37 1.95
C SER A 445 -2.04 45.73 1.32
N ILE A 446 -3.23 46.03 1.86
CA ILE A 446 -4.52 45.55 1.35
C ILE A 446 -5.39 46.73 0.98
N GLU A 447 -5.87 46.73 -0.25
CA GLU A 447 -6.66 47.78 -0.87
C GLU A 447 -7.94 47.19 -1.47
N ASN A 448 -8.94 48.03 -1.69
CA ASN A 448 -10.17 47.69 -2.44
C ASN A 448 -10.88 46.41 -1.94
N ALA A 449 -10.87 46.20 -0.62
CA ALA A 449 -11.55 45.07 0.02
C ALA A 449 -13.07 45.32 0.11
N GLU A 450 -13.86 44.41 -0.43
CA GLU A 450 -15.32 44.49 -0.52
C GLU A 450 -15.96 43.11 -0.42
N ILE A 451 -17.10 43.04 0.28
CA ILE A 451 -17.92 41.84 0.39
C ILE A 451 -19.36 42.13 -0.02
N SER A 452 -19.99 41.19 -0.72
CA SER A 452 -21.35 41.35 -1.24
C SER A 452 -22.12 40.02 -1.31
N VAL A 453 -23.43 40.09 -1.18
CA VAL A 453 -24.35 38.97 -1.41
C VAL A 453 -25.08 39.18 -2.74
N LEU A 454 -25.20 38.12 -3.52
CA LEU A 454 -25.70 38.11 -4.89
C LEU A 454 -26.77 37.05 -5.07
N ASP A 455 -27.75 37.35 -5.92
CA ASP A 455 -28.66 36.34 -6.47
C ASP A 455 -27.91 35.45 -7.50
N SER A 456 -28.16 34.13 -7.46
CA SER A 456 -27.57 33.17 -8.40
C SER A 456 -28.10 33.28 -9.82
N ASP A 457 -29.36 33.66 -9.99
CA ASP A 457 -30.06 33.60 -11.28
C ASP A 457 -29.87 34.89 -12.10
N VAL A 458 -29.77 36.03 -11.41
CA VAL A 458 -29.72 37.37 -12.02
C VAL A 458 -28.35 38.04 -11.84
N GLY A 459 -27.53 37.60 -10.87
CA GLY A 459 -26.24 38.23 -10.55
C GLY A 459 -26.36 39.65 -9.97
N SER A 460 -27.58 40.08 -9.64
CA SER A 460 -27.90 41.34 -8.98
C SER A 460 -27.32 41.39 -7.56
N VAL A 461 -26.83 42.56 -7.17
CA VAL A 461 -26.26 42.82 -5.84
C VAL A 461 -27.39 43.21 -4.88
N GLU A 462 -27.70 42.35 -3.92
CA GLU A 462 -28.67 42.68 -2.86
C GLU A 462 -28.01 43.51 -1.75
N SER A 463 -26.77 43.17 -1.39
CA SER A 463 -26.00 43.92 -0.40
C SER A 463 -24.53 43.97 -0.79
N GLN A 464 -23.90 45.13 -0.61
CA GLN A 464 -22.47 45.35 -0.79
C GLN A 464 -21.97 46.22 0.36
N LYS A 465 -20.88 45.78 1.01
CA LYS A 465 -20.21 46.50 2.10
C LYS A 465 -18.72 46.57 1.81
N LYS A 466 -18.17 47.79 1.85
CA LYS A 466 -16.73 48.01 1.79
C LYS A 466 -16.10 47.57 3.11
N LEU A 467 -15.02 46.81 3.04
CA LEU A 467 -14.29 46.29 4.19
C LEU A 467 -13.10 47.17 4.53
N ASP A 468 -12.99 47.56 5.79
CA ASP A 468 -11.74 48.04 6.38
C ASP A 468 -11.09 46.88 7.14
N LEU A 469 -10.29 46.06 6.44
CA LEU A 469 -9.61 44.89 7.02
C LEU A 469 -8.52 45.26 8.05
N THR A 470 -8.28 46.54 8.30
CA THR A 470 -7.32 47.03 9.31
C THR A 470 -7.94 47.31 10.67
N LYS A 471 -9.27 47.18 10.79
CA LYS A 471 -10.04 47.31 12.03
C LYS A 471 -10.99 46.12 12.18
N ASP A 472 -11.37 45.78 13.40
CA ASP A 472 -12.43 44.80 13.68
C ASP A 472 -13.82 45.39 13.34
N GLY A 473 -14.06 45.62 12.04
CA GLY A 473 -15.32 46.13 11.52
C GLY A 473 -16.33 45.01 11.36
N ALA A 474 -17.20 44.81 12.35
CA ALA A 474 -18.21 43.75 12.35
C ALA A 474 -19.27 43.92 11.24
N VAL A 475 -18.98 43.40 10.06
CA VAL A 475 -19.97 43.32 8.97
C VAL A 475 -21.00 42.25 9.31
N SER A 476 -22.27 42.64 9.30
CA SER A 476 -23.42 41.74 9.36
C SER A 476 -24.03 41.58 7.97
N LEU A 477 -24.23 40.34 7.52
CA LEU A 477 -24.88 39.97 6.27
C LEU A 477 -25.94 38.89 6.53
N SER A 478 -26.86 38.74 5.60
CA SER A 478 -27.83 37.64 5.56
C SER A 478 -27.82 37.05 4.15
N ALA A 479 -27.88 35.73 4.00
CA ALA A 479 -28.06 35.08 2.71
C ALA A 479 -28.83 33.76 2.83
N ASN A 480 -29.50 33.37 1.76
CA ASN A 480 -30.13 32.05 1.65
C ASN A 480 -29.29 31.09 0.77
N HIS A 481 -29.71 29.83 0.72
CA HIS A 481 -29.06 28.78 -0.10
C HIS A 481 -29.09 29.02 -1.62
N LEU A 482 -29.91 29.95 -2.14
CA LEU A 482 -29.94 30.33 -3.56
C LEU A 482 -29.02 31.53 -3.87
N GLN A 483 -28.32 32.07 -2.88
CA GLN A 483 -27.45 33.24 -3.04
C GLN A 483 -25.97 32.87 -2.99
N LYS A 484 -25.12 33.80 -3.44
CA LYS A 484 -23.65 33.66 -3.46
C LYS A 484 -22.98 34.79 -2.70
N LEU A 485 -22.00 34.43 -1.85
CA LEU A 485 -21.14 35.39 -1.17
C LEU A 485 -19.94 35.72 -2.05
N ARG A 486 -19.82 36.97 -2.49
CA ARG A 486 -18.69 37.47 -3.29
C ARG A 486 -17.74 38.32 -2.44
N LEU A 487 -16.48 37.93 -2.42
CA LEU A 487 -15.36 38.65 -1.79
C LEU A 487 -14.37 39.13 -2.87
N SER A 488 -13.97 40.40 -2.77
CA SER A 488 -12.97 41.04 -3.63
C SER A 488 -11.97 41.80 -2.75
N TYR A 489 -10.68 41.73 -3.08
CA TYR A 489 -9.61 42.48 -2.42
C TYR A 489 -8.38 42.52 -3.34
N GLN A 490 -7.52 43.51 -3.13
CA GLN A 490 -6.27 43.68 -3.86
C GLN A 490 -5.11 43.80 -2.87
N LEU A 491 -4.11 42.95 -3.01
CA LEU A 491 -2.86 43.02 -2.25
C LEU A 491 -1.83 43.79 -3.05
N THR A 492 -1.15 44.74 -2.42
CA THR A 492 -0.12 45.58 -3.02
C THR A 492 1.21 45.43 -2.30
N THR A 493 2.30 45.33 -3.06
CA THR A 493 3.66 45.36 -2.53
C THR A 493 4.09 46.80 -2.17
N PRO A 494 5.17 47.01 -1.38
CA PRO A 494 5.64 48.36 -1.04
C PRO A 494 5.93 49.30 -2.23
N PRO A 495 6.35 48.82 -3.43
CA PRO A 495 6.42 49.64 -4.65
C PRO A 495 5.07 49.91 -5.34
N GLY A 496 3.97 49.28 -4.90
CA GLY A 496 2.63 49.43 -5.47
C GLY A 496 2.25 48.40 -6.54
N HIS A 497 3.00 47.31 -6.70
CA HIS A 497 2.66 46.24 -7.65
C HIS A 497 1.66 45.24 -7.03
N VAL A 498 0.88 44.55 -7.88
CA VAL A 498 -0.12 43.58 -7.42
C VAL A 498 0.55 42.31 -6.91
N PHE A 499 0.54 42.12 -5.59
CA PHE A 499 1.00 40.90 -4.95
C PHE A 499 -0.02 39.77 -5.14
N LYS A 500 0.45 38.54 -5.36
CA LYS A 500 -0.39 37.34 -5.42
C LYS A 500 0.12 36.34 -4.37
N PRO A 501 -0.66 36.07 -3.30
CA PRO A 501 -0.25 35.15 -2.26
C PRO A 501 -0.40 33.71 -2.76
N HIS A 502 0.41 32.80 -2.23
CA HIS A 502 0.31 31.37 -2.50
C HIS A 502 -1.10 30.83 -2.25
N GLN A 503 -1.67 31.13 -1.08
CA GLN A 503 -3.02 30.74 -0.68
C GLN A 503 -3.68 31.83 0.18
N ALA A 504 -5.01 31.92 0.09
CA ALA A 504 -5.84 32.78 0.92
C ALA A 504 -7.12 32.01 1.28
N PHE A 505 -7.58 32.11 2.52
CA PHE A 505 -8.67 31.30 3.05
C PHE A 505 -9.75 32.16 3.70
N ILE A 506 -11.00 31.81 3.44
CA ILE A 506 -12.15 32.30 4.20
C ILE A 506 -12.66 31.16 5.07
N LYS A 507 -12.68 31.39 6.38
CA LYS A 507 -13.25 30.48 7.36
C LYS A 507 -14.65 30.97 7.71
N LEU A 508 -15.64 30.07 7.62
CA LEU A 508 -16.98 30.25 8.14
C LEU A 508 -17.14 29.39 9.40
N LYS A 509 -17.43 30.01 10.54
CA LYS A 509 -17.57 29.35 11.84
C LYS A 509 -19.00 29.48 12.34
N HIS A 510 -19.73 28.38 12.36
CA HIS A 510 -21.10 28.36 12.88
C HIS A 510 -21.12 28.63 14.40
N GLU A 511 -22.20 29.19 14.91
CA GLU A 511 -22.42 29.41 16.36
C GLU A 511 -22.24 28.13 17.19
N SER A 512 -22.59 26.96 16.63
CA SER A 512 -22.31 25.64 17.22
C SER A 512 -20.82 25.21 17.14
N GLN A 513 -19.91 26.17 16.98
CA GLN A 513 -18.45 26.03 16.87
C GLN A 513 -17.96 25.05 15.78
N VAL A 514 -18.74 24.79 14.74
CA VAL A 514 -18.30 24.01 13.57
C VAL A 514 -17.62 24.96 12.58
N GLU A 515 -16.37 24.66 12.21
CA GLU A 515 -15.56 25.50 11.32
C GLU A 515 -15.43 24.88 9.92
N HIS A 516 -15.64 25.71 8.89
CA HIS A 516 -15.48 25.35 7.48
C HIS A 516 -14.50 26.31 6.84
N VAL A 517 -13.52 25.81 6.08
CA VAL A 517 -12.47 26.62 5.44
C VAL A 517 -12.53 26.47 3.93
N PHE A 518 -12.59 27.59 3.21
CA PHE A 518 -12.68 27.64 1.76
C PHE A 518 -11.52 28.43 1.16
N LEU A 519 -10.98 27.94 0.04
CA LEU A 519 -9.92 28.63 -0.70
C LEU A 519 -10.51 29.82 -1.49
N VAL A 520 -9.86 30.97 -1.37
CA VAL A 520 -10.25 32.23 -2.00
C VAL A 520 -9.34 32.49 -3.20
N LYS A 521 -9.88 33.01 -4.31
CA LYS A 521 -9.07 33.35 -5.49
C LYS A 521 -8.12 34.50 -5.17
N ALA A 522 -6.97 34.51 -5.85
CA ALA A 522 -5.90 35.47 -5.62
C ALA A 522 -6.33 36.93 -5.84
N SER A 523 -5.65 37.82 -5.10
CA SER A 523 -5.59 39.28 -5.25
C SER A 523 -5.99 39.81 -6.63
N GLY A 524 -6.95 40.75 -6.64
CA GLY A 524 -7.49 41.38 -7.84
C GLY A 524 -8.56 40.56 -8.59
N LYS A 525 -8.91 39.35 -8.11
CA LYS A 525 -10.02 38.55 -8.65
C LYS A 525 -11.18 38.42 -7.66
N LYS A 526 -12.40 38.48 -8.19
CA LYS A 526 -13.64 38.22 -7.44
C LYS A 526 -13.77 36.72 -7.12
N SER A 527 -13.86 36.42 -5.84
CA SER A 527 -14.10 35.07 -5.30
C SER A 527 -15.56 34.94 -4.93
N GLU A 528 -16.17 33.79 -5.21
CA GLU A 528 -17.60 33.54 -5.03
C GLU A 528 -17.79 32.20 -4.33
N LEU A 529 -18.50 32.19 -3.21
CA LEU A 529 -18.97 31.01 -2.51
C LEU A 529 -20.45 30.86 -2.83
N ASP A 530 -20.78 29.77 -3.53
CA ASP A 530 -22.15 29.44 -3.94
C ASP A 530 -22.81 28.58 -2.86
N PHE A 531 -23.79 29.11 -2.13
CA PHE A 531 -24.35 28.38 -0.98
C PHE A 531 -25.11 27.12 -1.39
N LEU A 532 -25.67 27.06 -2.61
CA LEU A 532 -26.40 25.89 -3.13
C LEU A 532 -25.47 24.67 -3.22
N GLY A 533 -24.26 24.88 -3.74
CA GLY A 533 -23.21 23.85 -3.81
C GLY A 533 -22.51 23.56 -2.47
N LEU A 534 -22.83 24.31 -1.41
CA LEU A 534 -22.22 24.18 -0.09
C LEU A 534 -23.18 23.63 0.99
N VAL A 535 -24.49 23.53 0.73
CA VAL A 535 -25.49 23.05 1.71
C VAL A 535 -25.07 21.75 2.42
N GLU A 536 -24.67 20.72 1.65
CA GLU A 536 -24.23 19.44 2.23
C GLU A 536 -22.92 19.59 3.03
N LYS A 537 -21.99 20.43 2.56
CA LYS A 537 -20.70 20.69 3.22
C LYS A 537 -20.83 21.52 4.50
N LEU A 538 -21.91 22.30 4.62
CA LEU A 538 -22.32 23.05 5.80
C LEU A 538 -23.24 22.23 6.72
N TYR A 539 -23.41 20.93 6.46
CA TYR A 539 -24.25 20.00 7.23
C TYR A 539 -25.71 20.44 7.39
N TYR A 540 -26.26 21.24 6.47
CA TYR A 540 -27.62 21.81 6.56
C TYR A 540 -27.83 22.60 7.87
N LEU A 541 -26.79 23.28 8.37
CA LEU A 541 -26.87 24.13 9.56
C LEU A 541 -27.27 25.56 9.18
N SER A 542 -28.54 25.89 9.31
CA SER A 542 -29.00 27.29 9.26
C SER A 542 -28.65 28.00 10.58
N GLY A 543 -28.27 29.27 10.50
CA GLY A 543 -27.89 30.06 11.67
C GLY A 543 -26.74 31.04 11.40
N LYS A 544 -26.12 31.52 12.48
CA LYS A 544 -25.08 32.54 12.42
C LYS A 544 -23.69 31.94 12.17
N TYR A 545 -23.02 32.41 11.12
CA TYR A 545 -21.63 32.08 10.80
C TYR A 545 -20.72 33.30 10.96
N GLU A 546 -19.68 33.19 11.77
CA GLU A 546 -18.58 34.15 11.84
C GLU A 546 -17.65 33.99 10.63
N ILE A 547 -17.22 35.11 10.02
CA ILE A 547 -16.40 35.16 8.80
C ILE A 547 -14.99 35.64 9.16
N GLN A 548 -14.00 34.77 9.02
CA GLN A 548 -12.59 35.10 9.22
C GLN A 548 -11.80 34.95 7.91
N LEU A 549 -11.04 35.98 7.53
CA LEU A 549 -10.14 35.95 6.37
C LEU A 549 -8.70 35.76 6.84
N THR A 550 -8.03 34.76 6.27
CA THR A 550 -6.63 34.43 6.53
C THR A 550 -5.83 34.54 5.24
N ILE A 551 -4.76 35.33 5.24
CA ILE A 551 -3.85 35.49 4.10
C ILE A 551 -2.40 35.40 4.61
N GLY A 552 -1.61 34.51 4.03
CA GLY A 552 -0.19 34.36 4.36
C GLY A 552 0.61 33.76 3.22
N ASP A 553 1.87 34.17 3.12
CA ASP A 553 2.85 33.68 2.15
C ASP A 553 4.24 33.73 2.81
N ALA A 554 5.16 32.86 2.39
CA ALA A 554 6.55 32.88 2.87
C ALA A 554 7.31 34.18 2.49
N SER A 555 6.76 34.99 1.57
CA SER A 555 7.27 36.31 1.18
C SER A 555 6.61 37.48 1.95
N MET A 556 5.58 37.23 2.76
CA MET A 556 4.87 38.26 3.54
C MET A 556 5.46 38.41 4.95
N GLU A 557 5.88 39.62 5.35
CA GLU A 557 6.26 39.91 6.74
C GLU A 557 5.04 40.03 7.68
N ASN A 558 3.88 40.40 7.13
CA ASN A 558 2.64 40.63 7.87
C ASN A 558 1.53 39.66 7.40
N SER A 559 1.48 38.48 8.00
CA SER A 559 0.34 37.57 7.88
C SER A 559 -0.95 38.26 8.32
N LEU A 560 -2.02 38.18 7.52
CA LEU A 560 -3.34 38.70 7.88
C LEU A 560 -4.19 37.58 8.49
N LEU A 561 -4.69 37.82 9.69
CA LEU A 561 -5.81 37.08 10.29
C LEU A 561 -6.83 38.11 10.75
N SER A 562 -7.89 38.33 9.96
CA SER A 562 -8.87 39.39 10.19
C SER A 562 -10.27 38.81 10.36
N ASN A 563 -10.98 39.23 11.41
CA ASN A 563 -12.38 38.87 11.61
C ASN A 563 -13.26 39.90 10.89
N ILE A 564 -13.94 39.47 9.82
CA ILE A 564 -14.74 40.36 8.96
C ILE A 564 -16.12 40.60 9.56
N GLY A 565 -16.63 39.71 10.41
CA GLY A 565 -17.95 39.81 11.03
C GLY A 565 -18.73 38.52 10.91
N HIS A 566 -20.00 38.58 10.53
CA HIS A 566 -20.88 37.41 10.44
C HIS A 566 -21.86 37.48 9.27
N ILE A 567 -22.26 36.29 8.81
CA ILE A 567 -23.37 36.06 7.89
C ILE A 567 -24.39 35.11 8.54
N GLU A 568 -25.65 35.49 8.51
CA GLU A 568 -26.77 34.63 8.88
C GLU A 568 -27.19 33.85 7.62
N LEU A 569 -27.13 32.51 7.68
CA LEU A 569 -27.41 31.63 6.54
C LEU A 569 -28.69 30.85 6.74
N ASP A 570 -29.59 30.94 5.76
CA ASP A 570 -30.81 30.16 5.67
C ASP A 570 -30.68 29.01 4.66
N LEU A 571 -30.43 27.81 5.19
CA LEU A 571 -30.24 26.56 4.45
C LEU A 571 -31.50 25.66 4.58
N PRO A 572 -31.77 24.79 3.59
CA PRO A 572 -32.91 23.87 3.64
C PRO A 572 -32.76 22.84 4.76
N GLU A 573 -33.88 22.26 5.20
CA GLU A 573 -33.90 21.22 6.24
C GLU A 573 -33.07 19.98 5.86
N ARG A 574 -32.45 19.35 6.87
CA ARG A 574 -31.56 18.20 6.69
C ARG A 574 -32.36 16.92 6.33
N PRO A 575 -32.06 16.24 5.20
CA PRO A 575 -32.61 14.92 4.89
C PRO A 575 -32.18 13.85 5.92
N GLU A 576 -33.04 12.86 6.20
CA GLU A 576 -32.79 11.83 7.24
C GLU A 576 -31.46 11.06 7.09
N LYS A 577 -31.00 10.87 5.85
CA LYS A 577 -29.78 10.14 5.49
C LYS A 577 -28.53 11.03 5.33
N ALA A 578 -28.65 12.34 5.54
CA ALA A 578 -27.56 13.28 5.28
C ALA A 578 -26.46 13.25 6.37
N PRO A 579 -25.21 13.64 6.05
CA PRO A 579 -24.12 13.69 7.02
C PRO A 579 -24.45 14.56 8.24
N ARG A 580 -24.10 14.07 9.43
CA ARG A 580 -24.20 14.83 10.69
C ARG A 580 -22.93 15.66 10.90
N PRO A 581 -23.01 16.85 11.51
CA PRO A 581 -21.83 17.62 11.86
C PRO A 581 -20.95 16.84 12.85
N PRO A 582 -19.62 17.03 12.80
CA PRO A 582 -18.68 16.32 13.68
C PRO A 582 -18.91 16.67 15.15
N LEU A 583 -18.77 15.66 16.01
CA LEU A 583 -18.89 15.83 17.46
C LEU A 583 -17.78 16.75 17.99
N GLN A 584 -18.18 17.72 18.80
CA GLN A 584 -17.26 18.70 19.37
C GLN A 584 -16.33 18.04 20.41
N PRO A 585 -15.06 18.48 20.52
CA PRO A 585 -14.18 18.04 21.60
C PRO A 585 -14.73 18.53 22.95
N THR A 586 -15.33 17.63 23.72
CA THR A 586 -15.76 17.89 25.09
C THR A 586 -14.55 17.99 26.02
N ASP A 587 -14.63 18.92 26.98
CA ASP A 587 -13.63 19.11 28.03
C ASP A 587 -13.26 17.76 28.67
N PRO A 588 -11.97 17.35 28.69
CA PRO A 588 -11.55 16.07 29.26
C PRO A 588 -11.98 15.86 30.73
N TYR A 589 -12.26 16.92 31.49
CA TYR A 589 -12.79 16.81 32.87
C TYR A 589 -14.30 16.55 32.91
N SER A 590 -15.07 16.99 31.91
CA SER A 590 -16.51 16.66 31.78
C SER A 590 -16.78 15.18 31.50
N ARG A 591 -15.74 14.43 31.10
CA ARG A 591 -15.77 12.99 30.80
C ARG A 591 -16.15 12.11 32.01
N TYR A 592 -16.07 12.65 33.23
CA TYR A 592 -16.33 11.93 34.49
C TYR A 592 -17.62 12.38 35.22
N GLY A 593 -18.57 13.01 34.52
CA GLY A 593 -19.90 13.27 35.07
C GLY A 593 -20.82 12.03 35.05
N PRO A 594 -21.85 11.97 35.92
CA PRO A 594 -22.90 10.97 35.80
C PRO A 594 -23.62 11.15 34.45
N LYS A 595 -23.69 10.07 33.66
CA LYS A 595 -24.44 10.08 32.40
C LYS A 595 -25.95 10.16 32.69
N ALA A 596 -26.71 10.73 31.74
CA ALA A 596 -28.16 10.71 31.80
C ALA A 596 -28.68 9.27 31.95
N GLU A 597 -29.68 9.08 32.82
CA GLU A 597 -30.28 7.79 33.08
C GLU A 597 -30.98 7.27 31.81
N ILE A 598 -30.48 6.16 31.26
CA ILE A 598 -31.09 5.52 30.09
C ILE A 598 -32.26 4.67 30.57
N SER A 599 -33.46 5.24 30.56
CA SER A 599 -34.69 4.47 30.77
C SER A 599 -34.96 3.60 29.54
N HIS A 600 -35.06 2.29 29.74
CA HIS A 600 -35.40 1.37 28.66
C HIS A 600 -36.87 1.57 28.24
N ILE A 601 -37.08 2.19 27.09
CA ILE A 601 -38.41 2.33 26.50
C ILE A 601 -38.85 0.96 26.00
N PHE A 602 -39.58 0.24 26.83
CA PHE A 602 -40.21 -1.03 26.46
C PHE A 602 -41.14 -0.80 25.27
N ARG A 603 -41.13 -1.73 24.30
CA ARG A 603 -42.12 -1.76 23.22
C ARG A 603 -43.51 -1.78 23.85
N VAL A 604 -44.37 -0.84 23.43
CA VAL A 604 -45.77 -0.83 23.87
C VAL A 604 -46.38 -2.19 23.49
N PRO A 605 -46.94 -2.95 24.46
CA PRO A 605 -47.51 -4.25 24.14
C PRO A 605 -48.66 -4.09 23.16
N GLU A 606 -48.72 -4.99 22.17
CA GLU A 606 -49.76 -4.99 21.16
C GLU A 606 -51.15 -5.04 21.83
N LYS A 607 -52.07 -4.18 21.34
CA LYS A 607 -53.41 -4.09 21.91
C LYS A 607 -54.19 -5.37 21.61
N LEU A 608 -54.38 -6.19 22.63
CA LEU A 608 -55.22 -7.39 22.54
C LEU A 608 -56.66 -7.02 22.12
N PRO A 609 -57.34 -7.85 21.32
CA PRO A 609 -58.73 -7.63 20.95
C PRO A 609 -59.64 -7.67 22.19
N ALA A 610 -60.77 -6.95 22.12
CA ALA A 610 -61.72 -6.92 23.23
C ALA A 610 -62.18 -8.33 23.62
N LYS A 611 -62.12 -8.67 24.91
CA LYS A 611 -62.47 -10.00 25.44
C LYS A 611 -63.85 -10.50 25.00
N GLN A 612 -64.81 -9.58 24.84
CA GLN A 612 -66.16 -9.90 24.35
C GLN A 612 -66.14 -10.43 22.91
N LEU A 613 -65.33 -9.83 22.02
CA LEU A 613 -65.19 -10.29 20.64
C LEU A 613 -64.59 -11.70 20.59
N SER A 614 -63.56 -11.97 21.40
CA SER A 614 -62.96 -13.30 21.52
C SER A 614 -63.95 -14.35 22.02
N LEU A 615 -64.79 -14.01 23.01
CA LEU A 615 -65.84 -14.91 23.51
C LEU A 615 -66.95 -15.17 22.48
N VAL A 616 -67.32 -14.18 21.67
CA VAL A 616 -68.26 -14.36 20.55
C VAL A 616 -67.69 -15.33 19.51
N PHE A 617 -66.43 -15.16 19.09
CA PHE A 617 -65.79 -16.09 18.16
C PHE A 617 -65.63 -17.51 18.74
N LEU A 618 -65.32 -17.65 20.04
CA LEU A 618 -65.31 -18.95 20.71
C LEU A 618 -66.70 -19.61 20.66
N GLY A 619 -67.76 -18.84 20.91
CA GLY A 619 -69.13 -19.30 20.76
C GLY A 619 -69.45 -19.76 19.33
N LEU A 620 -69.03 -18.99 18.33
CA LEU A 620 -69.20 -19.33 16.90
C LEU A 620 -68.42 -20.58 16.48
N ILE A 621 -67.27 -20.88 17.08
CA ILE A 621 -66.50 -22.12 16.82
C ILE A 621 -67.16 -23.34 17.50
N VAL A 622 -67.75 -23.15 18.69
CA VAL A 622 -68.45 -24.22 19.42
C VAL A 622 -69.84 -24.50 18.82
N LEU A 623 -70.49 -23.51 18.20
CA LEU A 623 -71.85 -23.61 17.66
C LEU A 623 -72.04 -24.69 16.56
N PRO A 624 -71.12 -24.91 15.62
CA PRO A 624 -71.15 -26.07 14.72
C PRO A 624 -71.03 -27.41 15.44
N PHE A 625 -70.25 -27.49 16.53
CA PHE A 625 -70.07 -28.73 17.28
C PHE A 625 -71.28 -29.04 18.17
N THR A 626 -71.84 -28.04 18.86
CA THR A 626 -73.12 -28.21 19.57
C THR A 626 -74.27 -28.41 18.60
N GLY A 627 -74.26 -27.75 17.44
CA GLY A 627 -75.19 -27.99 16.34
C GLY A 627 -75.08 -29.40 15.75
N PHE A 628 -73.88 -29.98 15.69
CA PHE A 628 -73.67 -31.37 15.32
C PHE A 628 -74.14 -32.34 16.41
N LEU A 629 -73.87 -32.08 17.70
CA LEU A 629 -74.33 -32.92 18.80
C LEU A 629 -75.84 -32.85 19.03
N ILE A 630 -76.44 -31.65 18.98
CA ILE A 630 -77.88 -31.44 18.98
C ILE A 630 -78.47 -32.01 17.68
N GLY A 631 -77.79 -31.87 16.55
CA GLY A 631 -78.14 -32.52 15.30
C GLY A 631 -78.25 -34.04 15.46
N VAL A 632 -77.20 -34.70 15.96
CA VAL A 632 -77.19 -36.14 16.24
C VAL A 632 -78.24 -36.54 17.29
N GLY A 633 -78.48 -35.73 18.32
CA GLY A 633 -79.52 -35.98 19.33
C GLY A 633 -80.95 -35.83 18.81
N LEU A 634 -81.21 -34.79 18.00
CA LEU A 634 -82.51 -34.50 17.39
C LEU A 634 -82.79 -35.44 16.20
N LEU A 635 -81.76 -35.89 15.49
CA LEU A 635 -81.79 -36.90 14.43
C LEU A 635 -81.81 -38.34 15.00
N SER A 636 -81.40 -38.52 16.26
CA SER A 636 -81.72 -39.72 17.06
C SER A 636 -83.19 -39.73 17.50
N LEU A 637 -83.86 -38.57 17.56
CA LEU A 637 -85.30 -38.46 17.77
C LEU A 637 -86.10 -38.54 16.44
N LEU A 638 -85.49 -38.12 15.33
CA LEU A 638 -86.05 -38.15 13.96
C LEU A 638 -85.21 -39.07 13.04
N THR A 639 -85.56 -40.35 13.07
CA THR A 639 -84.88 -41.47 12.39
C THR A 639 -84.78 -41.35 10.86
N ARG A 640 -83.72 -40.70 10.32
CA ARG A 640 -83.34 -40.83 8.89
C ARG A 640 -81.84 -40.88 8.53
N LEU A 641 -80.93 -41.00 9.50
CA LEU A 641 -79.53 -41.37 9.21
C LEU A 641 -79.11 -42.54 10.10
N GLY A 642 -78.87 -43.70 9.46
CA GLY A 642 -78.73 -45.01 10.10
C GLY A 642 -77.40 -45.26 10.81
N VAL A 643 -76.98 -44.37 11.72
CA VAL A 643 -75.82 -44.62 12.61
C VAL A 643 -76.24 -45.62 13.67
N ASN A 644 -75.95 -46.89 13.42
CA ASN A 644 -76.50 -48.03 14.16
C ASN A 644 -75.37 -48.90 14.74
N ILE A 645 -75.05 -48.75 16.03
CA ILE A 645 -73.94 -49.44 16.71
C ILE A 645 -74.28 -50.92 17.06
N LYS A 646 -75.25 -51.54 16.37
CA LYS A 646 -75.67 -52.94 16.59
C LYS A 646 -74.62 -53.99 16.19
N SER A 647 -73.55 -53.58 15.53
CA SER A 647 -72.40 -54.43 15.16
C SER A 647 -71.30 -54.50 16.23
N PHE A 648 -71.52 -53.97 17.45
CA PHE A 648 -70.58 -54.17 18.55
C PHE A 648 -70.52 -55.68 18.93
N PRO A 649 -69.33 -56.29 19.03
CA PRO A 649 -69.24 -57.74 19.25
C PRO A 649 -69.80 -58.15 20.61
N SER A 650 -70.70 -59.14 20.65
CA SER A 650 -71.23 -59.73 21.88
C SER A 650 -70.38 -60.87 22.44
N LEU A 651 -69.47 -61.43 21.64
CA LEU A 651 -68.58 -62.51 22.05
C LEU A 651 -67.44 -61.95 22.92
N VAL A 652 -67.25 -62.49 24.13
CA VAL A 652 -66.37 -61.93 25.18
C VAL A 652 -65.00 -61.48 24.67
N GLY A 653 -64.27 -62.33 23.93
CA GLY A 653 -62.93 -62.00 23.42
C GLY A 653 -62.90 -60.94 22.31
N ALA A 654 -63.99 -60.77 21.55
CA ALA A 654 -64.12 -59.72 20.55
C ALA A 654 -64.56 -58.39 21.21
N ALA A 655 -65.48 -58.46 22.18
CA ALA A 655 -65.94 -57.32 22.97
C ALA A 655 -64.78 -56.65 23.73
N THR A 656 -63.93 -57.44 24.40
CA THR A 656 -62.75 -56.93 25.11
C THR A 656 -61.76 -56.26 24.18
N SER A 657 -61.53 -56.81 22.97
CA SER A 657 -60.64 -56.19 21.98
C SER A 657 -61.17 -54.85 21.46
N ALA A 658 -62.49 -54.72 21.24
CA ALA A 658 -63.11 -53.47 20.82
C ALA A 658 -63.08 -52.41 21.93
N LEU A 659 -63.35 -52.80 23.18
CA LEU A 659 -63.24 -51.91 24.35
C LEU A 659 -61.80 -51.43 24.58
N LEU A 660 -60.80 -52.31 24.44
CA LEU A 660 -59.38 -51.95 24.55
C LEU A 660 -58.94 -50.99 23.42
N PHE A 661 -59.41 -51.22 22.19
CA PHE A 661 -59.09 -50.35 21.05
C PHE A 661 -59.69 -48.95 21.22
N HIS A 662 -60.99 -48.84 21.53
CA HIS A 662 -61.62 -47.54 21.76
C HIS A 662 -61.13 -46.85 23.05
N GLY A 663 -60.85 -47.61 24.10
CA GLY A 663 -60.18 -47.10 25.31
C GLY A 663 -58.77 -46.57 25.02
N GLY A 664 -58.02 -47.24 24.14
CA GLY A 664 -56.72 -46.79 23.63
C GLY A 664 -56.80 -45.47 22.88
N ILE A 665 -57.76 -45.31 21.97
CA ILE A 665 -58.01 -44.04 21.27
C ILE A 665 -58.37 -42.93 22.27
N GLY A 666 -59.26 -43.21 23.23
CA GLY A 666 -59.62 -42.26 24.29
C GLY A 666 -58.43 -41.83 25.14
N ALA A 667 -57.55 -42.77 25.51
CA ALA A 667 -56.33 -42.50 26.26
C ALA A 667 -55.30 -41.67 25.46
N VAL A 668 -55.17 -41.92 24.15
CA VAL A 668 -54.33 -41.12 23.23
C VAL A 668 -54.84 -39.67 23.14
N LEU A 669 -56.15 -39.47 22.98
CA LEU A 669 -56.75 -38.13 22.94
C LEU A 669 -56.61 -37.41 24.29
N LEU A 670 -56.78 -38.12 25.42
CA LEU A 670 -56.54 -37.58 26.75
C LEU A 670 -55.07 -37.17 26.94
N LEU A 671 -54.12 -37.96 26.43
CA LEU A 671 -52.69 -37.61 26.47
C LEU A 671 -52.38 -36.34 25.67
N TYR A 672 -53.04 -36.10 24.53
CA TYR A 672 -52.92 -34.83 23.80
C TYR A 672 -53.47 -33.63 24.60
N VAL A 673 -54.59 -33.79 25.31
CA VAL A 673 -55.14 -32.76 26.18
C VAL A 673 -54.21 -32.49 27.37
N LEU A 674 -53.62 -33.53 27.98
CA LEU A 674 -52.67 -33.38 29.09
C LEU A 674 -51.31 -32.78 28.64
N PHE A 675 -50.87 -33.09 27.42
CA PHE A 675 -49.74 -32.44 26.76
C PHE A 675 -49.99 -30.93 26.64
N TRP A 676 -51.14 -30.54 26.09
CA TRP A 676 -51.52 -29.14 25.91
C TRP A 676 -51.67 -28.39 27.24
N LEU A 677 -52.13 -29.06 28.31
CA LEU A 677 -52.40 -28.41 29.59
C LEU A 677 -51.16 -28.15 30.47
N LYS A 678 -50.17 -29.06 30.56
CA LYS A 678 -48.90 -28.79 31.31
C LYS A 678 -47.75 -29.82 31.26
N ALA A 679 -47.80 -30.89 30.47
CA ALA A 679 -46.84 -32.00 30.63
C ALA A 679 -45.49 -31.80 29.89
N ILE A 680 -44.39 -31.82 30.64
CA ILE A 680 -43.00 -31.74 30.13
C ILE A 680 -42.77 -32.80 29.03
N CYS A 681 -42.41 -32.32 27.83
CA CYS A 681 -42.34 -33.06 26.56
C CYS A 681 -41.81 -34.51 26.71
N VAL A 682 -40.67 -34.68 27.40
CA VAL A 682 -39.98 -35.97 27.59
C VAL A 682 -40.90 -37.07 28.15
N ARG A 683 -41.70 -36.79 29.18
CA ARG A 683 -42.46 -37.84 29.88
C ARG A 683 -43.69 -38.30 29.08
N THR A 684 -44.27 -37.38 28.31
CA THR A 684 -45.45 -37.64 27.48
C THR A 684 -45.09 -38.48 26.25
N SER A 685 -43.93 -38.21 25.62
CA SER A 685 -43.44 -38.97 24.46
C SER A 685 -43.22 -40.45 24.78
N TYR A 686 -42.64 -40.79 25.94
CA TYR A 686 -42.46 -42.20 26.34
C TYR A 686 -43.79 -42.92 26.56
N LEU A 687 -44.77 -42.26 27.20
CA LEU A 687 -46.09 -42.86 27.40
C LEU A 687 -46.79 -43.10 26.05
N PHE A 688 -46.75 -42.11 25.16
CA PHE A 688 -47.35 -42.19 23.82
C PHE A 688 -46.73 -43.32 22.98
N LEU A 689 -45.40 -43.46 23.03
CA LEU A 689 -44.67 -44.55 22.36
C LEU A 689 -45.06 -45.92 22.95
N SER A 690 -45.12 -46.06 24.28
CA SER A 690 -45.51 -47.34 24.92
C SER A 690 -46.95 -47.76 24.60
N LEU A 691 -47.89 -46.80 24.54
CA LEU A 691 -49.31 -47.08 24.33
C LEU A 691 -49.59 -47.41 22.86
N SER A 692 -48.98 -46.66 21.94
CA SER A 692 -49.05 -46.94 20.50
C SER A 692 -48.35 -48.25 20.12
N LEU A 693 -47.19 -48.56 20.69
CA LEU A 693 -46.51 -49.84 20.49
C LEU A 693 -47.35 -51.02 21.02
N SER A 694 -48.02 -50.86 22.18
CA SER A 694 -48.91 -51.89 22.74
C SER A 694 -50.15 -52.14 21.87
N LEU A 695 -50.78 -51.08 21.36
CA LEU A 695 -51.91 -51.17 20.41
C LEU A 695 -51.47 -51.77 19.07
N CYS A 696 -50.25 -51.47 18.60
CA CYS A 696 -49.68 -52.04 17.39
C CYS A 696 -49.28 -53.52 17.55
N LEU A 697 -48.76 -53.92 18.72
CA LEU A 697 -48.48 -55.32 19.02
C LEU A 697 -49.76 -56.17 19.10
N LEU A 698 -50.85 -55.62 19.66
CA LEU A 698 -52.16 -56.28 19.68
C LEU A 698 -52.77 -56.45 18.28
N SER A 699 -52.44 -55.59 17.31
CA SER A 699 -52.86 -55.77 15.91
C SER A 699 -51.90 -56.66 15.10
N LEU A 700 -50.60 -56.63 15.39
CA LEU A 700 -49.57 -57.48 14.77
C LEU A 700 -49.66 -58.96 15.17
N VAL A 701 -50.03 -59.28 16.42
CA VAL A 701 -50.26 -60.67 16.86
C VAL A 701 -51.40 -61.36 16.09
N ARG A 702 -52.27 -60.58 15.42
CA ARG A 702 -53.32 -61.09 14.52
C ARG A 702 -52.94 -61.04 13.03
N ARG A 703 -51.70 -60.66 12.71
CA ARG A 703 -51.19 -60.44 11.35
C ARG A 703 -49.90 -61.21 11.04
N THR A 704 -49.57 -62.24 11.83
CA THR A 704 -48.46 -63.18 11.58
C THR A 704 -48.76 -64.24 10.51
N THR A 705 -49.63 -63.94 9.55
CA THR A 705 -49.71 -64.64 8.26
C THR A 705 -49.58 -63.65 7.12
N LEU A 706 -48.50 -63.84 6.33
CA LEU A 706 -48.14 -63.21 5.05
C LEU A 706 -47.21 -61.97 5.08
N PHE A 707 -45.96 -62.27 4.71
CA PHE A 707 -45.03 -61.53 3.82
C PHE A 707 -44.14 -60.38 4.33
N ASP A 708 -42.96 -60.33 3.67
CA ASP A 708 -41.74 -59.61 4.00
C ASP A 708 -41.71 -58.12 3.59
N GLY A 709 -40.69 -57.40 4.09
CA GLY A 709 -40.02 -56.37 3.28
C GLY A 709 -39.72 -55.03 3.94
N CYS A 710 -38.48 -54.86 4.41
CA CYS A 710 -37.62 -53.66 4.32
C CYS A 710 -38.21 -52.24 4.54
N TYR A 711 -37.68 -51.45 5.50
CA TYR A 711 -36.80 -50.28 5.21
C TYR A 711 -36.27 -49.53 6.46
N LEU A 712 -35.17 -48.80 6.25
CA LEU A 712 -34.42 -47.95 7.20
C LEU A 712 -35.24 -46.79 7.82
N SER A 713 -34.86 -46.32 9.03
CA SER A 713 -34.00 -45.12 9.21
C SER A 713 -34.17 -44.33 10.53
N ARG A 714 -33.02 -44.00 11.15
CA ARG A 714 -32.65 -42.82 11.97
C ARG A 714 -33.74 -41.93 12.61
N ARG A 715 -33.59 -41.69 13.92
CA ARG A 715 -32.95 -40.43 14.43
C ARG A 715 -32.67 -40.46 15.93
N ALA A 716 -31.41 -40.21 16.29
CA ALA A 716 -30.99 -39.67 17.57
C ALA A 716 -29.88 -38.62 17.29
N MET A 717 -29.74 -37.65 18.19
CA MET A 717 -28.78 -36.51 18.25
C MET A 717 -29.42 -35.14 18.08
N SER A 718 -29.52 -34.40 19.20
CA SER A 718 -29.72 -32.95 19.25
C SER A 718 -29.14 -32.31 20.53
N HIS A 719 -28.10 -32.91 21.12
CA HIS A 719 -27.48 -32.44 22.38
C HIS A 719 -25.94 -32.26 22.31
N SER A 720 -25.33 -32.37 21.13
CA SER A 720 -23.88 -32.22 20.93
C SER A 720 -23.42 -30.86 20.35
N ALA A 721 -24.34 -29.99 19.93
CA ALA A 721 -24.00 -28.78 19.17
C ALA A 721 -23.22 -27.74 20.02
N ALA A 722 -23.73 -27.35 21.19
CA ALA A 722 -23.11 -26.30 22.02
C ALA A 722 -21.70 -26.61 22.54
N SER A 723 -21.26 -27.88 22.53
CA SER A 723 -19.88 -28.27 22.87
C SER A 723 -18.92 -28.23 21.67
N SER A 724 -19.44 -28.08 20.45
CA SER A 724 -18.68 -28.05 19.19
C SER A 724 -17.97 -26.71 18.98
N GLY A 725 -18.70 -25.58 18.96
CA GLY A 725 -18.14 -24.26 18.65
C GLY A 725 -16.97 -23.85 19.56
N LYS A 726 -17.14 -23.98 20.88
CA LYS A 726 -16.07 -23.68 21.87
C LYS A 726 -14.86 -24.63 21.79
N ARG A 727 -14.95 -25.76 21.09
CA ARG A 727 -13.81 -26.62 20.76
C ARG A 727 -13.13 -26.13 19.49
N ARG A 728 -13.88 -25.90 18.42
CA ARG A 728 -13.38 -25.42 17.11
C ARG A 728 -12.59 -24.12 17.22
N ILE A 729 -13.08 -23.12 17.97
CA ILE A 729 -12.33 -21.87 18.23
C ILE A 729 -11.03 -22.13 19.02
N ARG A 730 -11.04 -23.09 19.94
CA ARG A 730 -9.86 -23.46 20.73
C ARG A 730 -8.81 -24.14 19.85
N ASP A 731 -9.24 -25.03 18.97
CA ASP A 731 -8.38 -25.70 17.99
C ASP A 731 -7.77 -24.67 17.03
N LEU A 732 -8.55 -23.68 16.55
CA LEU A 732 -8.05 -22.56 15.74
C LEU A 732 -7.00 -21.70 16.49
N LEU A 733 -7.21 -21.41 17.78
CA LEU A 733 -6.25 -20.69 18.62
C LEU A 733 -4.92 -21.46 18.83
N THR A 734 -4.89 -22.79 18.66
CA THR A 734 -3.64 -23.55 18.82
C THR A 734 -2.63 -23.40 17.69
N GLN A 735 -3.05 -22.88 16.52
CA GLN A 735 -2.18 -22.55 15.38
C GLN A 735 -1.13 -21.49 15.79
N SER A 736 0.08 -21.56 15.22
CA SER A 736 1.22 -20.69 15.61
C SER A 736 0.88 -19.20 15.58
N ASP A 737 0.21 -18.78 14.52
CA ASP A 737 0.05 -17.35 14.20
C ASP A 737 -1.11 -16.72 15.00
N ASN A 738 -2.01 -17.56 15.51
CA ASN A 738 -3.10 -17.19 16.41
C ASN A 738 -2.66 -17.12 17.89
N ARG A 739 -1.46 -17.60 18.24
CA ARG A 739 -0.88 -17.48 19.60
C ARG A 739 -0.29 -16.10 19.90
N VAL A 740 -0.20 -15.22 18.91
CA VAL A 740 0.24 -13.83 19.07
C VAL A 740 -0.86 -12.88 18.60
N CYS A 741 -1.02 -11.75 19.28
CA CYS A 741 -2.01 -10.73 18.97
C CYS A 741 -1.82 -10.17 17.55
N ALA A 742 -2.86 -10.21 16.72
CA ALA A 742 -2.83 -9.81 15.32
C ALA A 742 -2.15 -8.45 15.07
N ASP A 743 -2.41 -7.45 15.93
CA ASP A 743 -1.94 -6.07 15.71
C ASP A 743 -0.66 -5.70 16.46
N CYS A 744 -0.30 -6.44 17.52
CA CYS A 744 0.83 -6.03 18.38
C CYS A 744 1.80 -7.13 18.84
N GLY A 745 1.65 -8.35 18.34
CA GLY A 745 2.56 -9.47 18.66
C GLY A 745 2.53 -9.97 20.11
N ALA A 746 1.72 -9.38 20.99
CA ALA A 746 1.62 -9.83 22.39
C ALA A 746 1.13 -11.28 22.47
N PRO A 747 1.77 -12.16 23.27
CA PRO A 747 1.42 -13.58 23.33
C PRO A 747 0.07 -13.84 23.99
N ASP A 748 -0.47 -15.04 23.72
CA ASP A 748 -1.70 -15.60 24.30
C ASP A 748 -2.94 -14.68 24.24
N PRO A 749 -3.40 -14.28 23.03
CA PRO A 749 -4.61 -13.49 22.88
C PRO A 749 -5.86 -14.26 23.38
N LYS A 750 -6.70 -13.61 24.18
CA LYS A 750 -7.93 -14.21 24.78
C LYS A 750 -9.23 -13.58 24.27
N TRP A 751 -9.12 -12.68 23.30
CA TRP A 751 -10.24 -12.01 22.63
C TRP A 751 -10.09 -12.20 21.13
N ALA A 752 -11.19 -12.08 20.40
CA ALA A 752 -11.21 -12.17 18.95
C ALA A 752 -12.23 -11.20 18.36
N SER A 753 -12.05 -10.81 17.10
CA SER A 753 -13.03 -10.05 16.32
C SER A 753 -13.70 -10.98 15.31
N ALA A 754 -14.88 -11.49 15.63
CA ALA A 754 -15.52 -12.58 14.89
C ALA A 754 -15.75 -12.30 13.39
N ASN A 755 -15.96 -11.03 13.03
CA ASN A 755 -16.18 -10.58 11.66
C ASN A 755 -14.91 -10.19 10.89
N ILE A 756 -13.75 -10.06 11.57
CA ILE A 756 -12.44 -9.74 10.96
C ILE A 756 -11.55 -11.00 10.93
N GLY A 757 -11.88 -12.03 11.71
CA GLY A 757 -11.10 -13.28 11.76
C GLY A 757 -9.84 -13.22 12.64
N VAL A 758 -9.67 -12.19 13.48
CA VAL A 758 -8.44 -11.96 14.26
C VAL A 758 -8.57 -12.25 15.76
N PHE A 759 -7.55 -12.90 16.33
CA PHE A 759 -7.29 -13.02 17.77
C PHE A 759 -6.38 -11.89 18.27
N ILE A 760 -6.81 -11.21 19.33
CA ILE A 760 -6.23 -9.98 19.85
C ILE A 760 -6.06 -10.01 21.39
N CYS A 761 -5.07 -9.29 21.90
CA CYS A 761 -4.81 -9.16 23.34
C CYS A 761 -5.74 -8.12 24.01
N LEU A 762 -5.79 -8.11 25.36
CA LEU A 762 -6.64 -7.20 26.14
C LEU A 762 -6.44 -5.72 25.77
N LYS A 763 -5.16 -5.31 25.59
CA LYS A 763 -4.79 -3.93 25.25
C LYS A 763 -5.34 -3.54 23.86
N CYS A 764 -5.28 -4.43 22.86
CA CYS A 764 -5.84 -4.19 21.52
C CYS A 764 -7.37 -4.31 21.50
N CYS A 765 -7.97 -5.24 22.24
CA CYS A 765 -9.42 -5.41 22.24
C CYS A 765 -10.16 -4.17 22.79
N GLY A 766 -9.53 -3.41 23.69
CA GLY A 766 -10.03 -2.09 24.12
C GLY A 766 -10.13 -1.08 22.97
N VAL A 767 -9.14 -1.06 22.07
CA VAL A 767 -9.17 -0.21 20.86
C VAL A 767 -10.20 -0.71 19.86
N HIS A 768 -10.26 -2.02 19.57
CA HIS A 768 -11.23 -2.60 18.65
C HIS A 768 -12.69 -2.30 19.07
N ARG A 769 -13.01 -2.35 20.37
CA ARG A 769 -14.33 -1.95 20.89
C ARG A 769 -14.68 -0.48 20.61
N SER A 770 -13.68 0.39 20.41
CA SER A 770 -13.89 1.81 20.06
C SER A 770 -14.12 2.09 18.57
N LEU A 771 -13.94 1.09 17.69
CA LEU A 771 -14.27 1.17 16.26
C LEU A 771 -15.77 0.93 16.01
N GLY A 772 -16.47 0.31 16.96
CA GLY A 772 -17.88 -0.09 16.83
C GLY A 772 -18.07 -1.46 16.17
N THR A 773 -19.19 -2.10 16.48
CA THR A 773 -19.49 -3.50 16.11
C THR A 773 -19.69 -3.77 14.62
N HIS A 774 -19.86 -2.71 13.82
CA HIS A 774 -19.95 -2.79 12.36
C HIS A 774 -18.56 -2.86 11.69
N VAL A 775 -17.51 -2.40 12.37
CA VAL A 775 -16.11 -2.57 11.95
C VAL A 775 -15.53 -3.80 12.65
N SER A 776 -15.59 -3.88 13.98
CA SER A 776 -15.01 -4.98 14.76
C SER A 776 -15.94 -5.51 15.85
N LYS A 777 -16.38 -6.76 15.70
CA LYS A 777 -17.26 -7.48 16.61
C LYS A 777 -16.45 -8.28 17.64
N VAL A 778 -16.04 -7.62 18.73
CA VAL A 778 -15.14 -8.17 19.75
C VAL A 778 -15.84 -9.10 20.75
N LEU A 779 -15.45 -10.38 20.74
CA LEU A 779 -15.86 -11.43 21.67
C LEU A 779 -14.66 -11.97 22.49
N SER A 780 -14.93 -12.48 23.68
CA SER A 780 -13.99 -13.26 24.49
C SER A 780 -14.00 -14.72 24.04
N VAL A 781 -12.81 -15.30 23.88
CA VAL A 781 -12.64 -16.70 23.47
C VAL A 781 -13.15 -17.68 24.54
N THR A 782 -13.17 -17.28 25.81
CA THR A 782 -13.55 -18.15 26.94
C THR A 782 -14.81 -17.72 27.67
N LEU A 783 -15.07 -16.41 27.78
CA LEU A 783 -16.14 -15.88 28.64
C LEU A 783 -17.48 -15.74 27.90
N ASP A 784 -17.45 -15.43 26.61
CA ASP A 784 -18.67 -15.18 25.84
C ASP A 784 -19.24 -16.48 25.25
N GLU A 785 -20.51 -16.46 24.87
CA GLU A 785 -21.13 -17.48 24.02
C GLU A 785 -20.94 -17.09 22.56
N TRP A 786 -20.69 -18.08 21.72
CA TRP A 786 -20.41 -17.94 20.30
C TRP A 786 -21.50 -18.65 19.51
N SER A 787 -22.07 -18.00 18.50
CA SER A 787 -22.96 -18.65 17.55
C SER A 787 -22.17 -19.49 16.55
N ASP A 788 -22.79 -20.49 15.91
CA ASP A 788 -22.08 -21.33 14.94
C ASP A 788 -21.61 -20.50 13.73
N GLU A 789 -22.38 -19.45 13.34
CA GLU A 789 -21.99 -18.52 12.28
C GLU A 789 -20.75 -17.68 12.65
N GLU A 790 -20.64 -17.23 13.91
CA GLU A 790 -19.45 -16.50 14.40
C GLU A 790 -18.21 -17.40 14.46
N VAL A 791 -18.40 -18.70 14.72
CA VAL A 791 -17.32 -19.70 14.68
C VAL A 791 -16.91 -20.00 13.25
N ASP A 792 -17.86 -20.11 12.34
CA ASP A 792 -17.61 -20.36 10.92
C ASP A 792 -16.88 -19.17 10.28
N SER A 793 -17.30 -17.92 10.52
CA SER A 793 -16.58 -16.72 10.02
C SER A 793 -15.12 -16.64 10.50
N MET A 794 -14.83 -17.00 11.76
CA MET A 794 -13.45 -17.04 12.26
C MET A 794 -12.59 -18.10 11.54
N ILE A 795 -13.18 -19.22 11.14
CA ILE A 795 -12.50 -20.32 10.45
C ILE A 795 -12.34 -20.01 8.95
N GLU A 796 -13.37 -19.44 8.34
CA GLU A 796 -13.44 -19.03 6.94
C GLU A 796 -12.36 -18.00 6.58
N ILE A 797 -12.17 -17.00 7.45
CA ILE A 797 -11.11 -15.99 7.28
C ILE A 797 -9.72 -16.57 7.54
N GLY A 798 -9.60 -17.69 8.27
CA GLY A 798 -8.33 -18.41 8.45
C GLY A 798 -7.39 -17.85 9.54
N GLY A 799 -7.86 -16.96 10.42
CA GLY A 799 -7.09 -16.47 11.55
C GLY A 799 -6.13 -15.31 11.23
N ASN A 800 -5.20 -15.05 12.16
CA ASN A 800 -4.34 -13.87 12.19
C ASN A 800 -3.41 -13.72 10.99
N ALA A 801 -2.82 -14.80 10.49
CA ALA A 801 -1.92 -14.74 9.34
C ALA A 801 -2.65 -14.30 8.07
N SER A 802 -3.81 -14.91 7.81
CA SER A 802 -4.68 -14.60 6.67
C SER A 802 -5.26 -13.18 6.76
N ALA A 803 -5.82 -12.80 7.92
CA ALA A 803 -6.33 -11.45 8.10
C ALA A 803 -5.22 -10.38 8.00
N ASN A 804 -3.99 -10.65 8.46
CA ASN A 804 -2.87 -9.72 8.29
C ASN A 804 -2.37 -9.68 6.85
N SER A 805 -2.38 -10.77 6.08
CA SER A 805 -1.98 -10.74 4.66
C SER A 805 -2.89 -9.85 3.80
N ILE A 806 -4.13 -9.66 4.25
CA ILE A 806 -5.08 -8.69 3.69
C ILE A 806 -4.84 -7.30 4.30
N TYR A 807 -5.12 -7.12 5.59
CA TYR A 807 -5.16 -5.81 6.25
C TYR A 807 -3.79 -5.18 6.54
N GLU A 808 -2.67 -5.86 6.26
CA GLU A 808 -1.31 -5.31 6.35
C GLU A 808 -0.55 -5.42 5.01
N ALA A 809 -1.26 -5.68 3.90
CA ALA A 809 -0.67 -5.87 2.56
C ALA A 809 0.18 -4.68 2.06
N PHE A 810 -0.11 -3.46 2.51
CA PHE A 810 0.57 -2.24 2.10
C PHE A 810 0.64 -1.22 3.25
N ILE A 811 1.44 -1.49 4.29
CA ILE A 811 1.64 -0.51 5.38
C ILE A 811 2.42 0.72 4.85
N PRO A 812 1.87 1.96 4.91
CA PRO A 812 2.55 3.16 4.43
C PRO A 812 3.72 3.59 5.30
N ASP A 813 4.71 4.24 4.67
CA ASP A 813 5.93 4.71 5.33
C ASP A 813 5.62 5.63 6.54
N GLY A 814 6.31 5.36 7.65
CA GLY A 814 6.12 6.02 8.94
C GLY A 814 5.09 5.37 9.87
N SER A 815 4.30 4.39 9.40
CA SER A 815 3.37 3.62 10.24
C SER A 815 3.97 2.29 10.68
N SER A 816 4.57 2.20 11.87
CA SER A 816 5.11 0.92 12.40
C SER A 816 4.10 0.12 13.22
N LYS A 817 4.14 -1.21 13.08
CA LYS A 817 3.32 -2.13 13.87
C LYS A 817 3.70 -2.05 15.37
N PRO A 818 2.74 -1.81 16.29
CA PRO A 818 3.04 -1.60 17.70
C PRO A 818 3.57 -2.87 18.38
N GLY A 819 4.51 -2.75 19.33
CA GLY A 819 4.95 -3.88 20.15
C GLY A 819 4.03 -4.21 21.33
N PRO A 820 4.30 -5.31 22.08
CA PRO A 820 3.53 -5.71 23.27
C PRO A 820 3.44 -4.64 24.37
N ASP A 821 4.42 -3.73 24.42
CA ASP A 821 4.50 -2.63 25.39
C ASP A 821 4.31 -1.24 24.78
N ALA A 822 3.94 -1.16 23.49
CA ALA A 822 3.58 0.10 22.85
C ALA A 822 2.41 0.81 23.56
N SER A 823 2.47 2.15 23.56
CA SER A 823 1.47 3.00 24.20
C SER A 823 0.08 2.84 23.59
N HIS A 824 -0.95 3.23 24.37
CA HIS A 824 -2.33 3.16 23.92
C HIS A 824 -2.57 3.97 22.63
N ASP A 825 -1.92 5.12 22.48
CA ASP A 825 -2.12 6.00 21.31
C ASP A 825 -1.43 5.48 20.05
N HIS A 826 -0.30 4.76 20.18
CA HIS A 826 0.33 4.08 19.05
C HIS A 826 -0.54 2.90 18.57
N ARG A 827 -1.05 2.10 19.52
CA ARG A 827 -2.03 1.04 19.24
C ARG A 827 -3.29 1.59 18.57
N MET A 828 -3.84 2.68 19.09
CA MET A 828 -5.05 3.30 18.55
C MET A 828 -4.84 3.82 17.13
N ARG A 829 -3.74 4.52 16.84
CA ARG A 829 -3.45 4.96 15.45
C ARG A 829 -3.31 3.77 14.50
N PHE A 830 -2.48 2.79 14.82
CA PHE A 830 -2.23 1.64 13.94
C PHE A 830 -3.50 0.83 13.64
N ILE A 831 -4.30 0.49 14.67
CA ILE A 831 -5.53 -0.30 14.53
C ILE A 831 -6.61 0.44 13.73
N ARG A 832 -6.69 1.77 13.84
CA ARG A 832 -7.63 2.59 13.04
C ARG A 832 -7.21 2.64 11.57
N SER A 833 -5.95 2.96 11.28
CA SER A 833 -5.41 2.92 9.92
C SER A 833 -5.57 1.54 9.26
N LYS A 834 -5.40 0.47 10.03
CA LYS A 834 -5.55 -0.92 9.58
C LYS A 834 -6.99 -1.31 9.20
N TYR A 835 -7.97 -1.08 10.09
CA TYR A 835 -9.34 -1.62 9.91
C TYR A 835 -10.45 -0.58 9.68
N GLU A 836 -10.32 0.63 10.23
CA GLU A 836 -11.35 1.69 10.11
C GLU A 836 -11.14 2.53 8.84
N PHE A 837 -9.90 2.91 8.54
CA PHE A 837 -9.54 3.67 7.34
C PHE A 837 -9.00 2.80 6.20
N GLN A 838 -8.63 1.56 6.49
CA GLN A 838 -8.08 0.59 5.52
C GLN A 838 -6.91 1.16 4.69
N GLU A 839 -6.13 2.07 5.29
CA GLU A 839 -5.00 2.73 4.64
C GLU A 839 -3.95 1.71 4.19
N PHE A 840 -3.89 0.57 4.87
CA PHE A 840 -2.96 -0.52 4.64
C PHE A 840 -3.41 -1.49 3.53
N LEU A 841 -4.58 -1.26 2.92
CA LEU A 841 -5.01 -1.91 1.69
C LEU A 841 -4.57 -1.07 0.47
N LYS A 842 -4.33 -1.74 -0.66
CA LYS A 842 -4.19 -1.06 -1.97
C LYS A 842 -5.38 -0.12 -2.19
N PRO A 843 -5.22 1.07 -2.80
CA PRO A 843 -6.32 2.01 -3.01
C PRO A 843 -7.56 1.43 -3.70
N SER A 844 -7.39 0.45 -4.59
CA SER A 844 -8.46 -0.28 -5.28
C SER A 844 -9.18 -1.35 -4.43
N LEU A 845 -8.61 -1.74 -3.29
CA LEU A 845 -9.18 -2.72 -2.35
C LEU A 845 -9.78 -2.06 -1.10
N ARG A 846 -9.71 -0.73 -0.99
CA ARG A 846 -10.33 0.02 0.11
C ARG A 846 -11.85 0.03 -0.08
N ILE A 847 -12.57 -0.47 0.92
CA ILE A 847 -14.04 -0.48 0.96
C ILE A 847 -14.55 0.92 1.35
N THR A 848 -14.19 1.94 0.56
CA THR A 848 -14.77 3.28 0.69
C THR A 848 -16.14 3.31 0.07
N SER A 849 -17.16 3.33 0.93
CA SER A 849 -18.54 3.70 0.58
C SER A 849 -18.59 5.13 0.00
N GLY A 850 -18.45 5.22 -1.32
CA GLY A 850 -18.84 6.31 -2.21
C GLY A 850 -18.53 7.77 -1.80
N LYS A 851 -17.54 8.38 -2.50
CA LYS A 851 -17.75 9.66 -3.22
C LYS A 851 -16.55 9.99 -4.11
N THR A 852 -16.80 10.12 -5.41
CA THR A 852 -15.83 10.57 -6.41
C THR A 852 -15.53 12.07 -6.26
N SER A 853 -14.25 12.46 -6.36
CA SER A 853 -13.89 13.82 -6.74
C SER A 853 -12.61 13.81 -7.57
N SER A 854 -12.73 14.28 -8.81
CA SER A 854 -11.69 14.22 -9.83
C SER A 854 -10.84 15.49 -9.82
N THR A 855 -9.51 15.33 -9.88
CA THR A 855 -8.59 16.45 -10.07
C THR A 855 -7.72 16.16 -11.29
N LYS A 856 -8.09 16.72 -12.45
CA LYS A 856 -7.25 16.67 -13.66
C LYS A 856 -6.15 17.74 -13.56
N SER A 857 -4.92 17.38 -13.89
CA SER A 857 -3.85 18.31 -14.26
C SER A 857 -3.07 17.74 -15.44
N SER A 858 -3.05 18.48 -16.54
CA SER A 858 -2.24 18.25 -17.74
C SER A 858 -0.79 18.76 -17.51
N SER A 859 0.22 18.56 -18.36
CA SER A 859 0.29 18.30 -19.82
C SER A 859 1.71 17.92 -20.26
N TYR A 860 1.88 17.33 -21.45
CA TYR A 860 2.89 17.59 -22.53
C TYR A 860 3.20 16.28 -23.30
N ARG A 861 2.56 16.04 -24.45
CA ARG A 861 2.98 16.43 -25.84
C ARG A 861 4.11 15.59 -26.46
N SER A 862 3.72 14.71 -27.38
CA SER A 862 4.33 14.37 -28.70
C SER A 862 3.43 13.29 -29.33
N SER A 863 3.36 13.02 -30.63
CA SER A 863 3.56 13.79 -31.87
C SER A 863 2.97 12.95 -33.02
N SER A 864 2.33 13.55 -34.03
CA SER A 864 1.59 12.84 -35.08
C SER A 864 2.43 12.01 -36.06
N LEU A 865 1.90 10.85 -36.50
CA LEU A 865 2.00 10.14 -37.81
C LEU A 865 1.67 8.63 -37.54
N SER A 866 1.00 7.84 -38.37
CA SER A 866 0.09 8.09 -39.51
C SER A 866 -0.73 6.81 -39.78
N SER A 867 -2.00 6.98 -40.20
CA SER A 867 -2.96 5.94 -40.57
C SER A 867 -2.50 4.89 -41.61
N ASN A 868 -3.00 3.64 -41.51
CA ASN A 868 -3.87 3.00 -42.52
C ASN A 868 -4.23 1.53 -42.18
N ILE A 869 -5.25 0.98 -42.89
CA ILE A 869 -5.76 -0.41 -42.88
C ILE A 869 -6.77 -0.70 -41.75
N ILE A 870 -8.06 -0.38 -41.96
CA ILE A 870 -9.15 -1.23 -42.55
C ILE A 870 -9.69 -2.22 -41.50
N ASP A 871 -10.90 -2.10 -40.93
CA ASP A 871 -12.24 -1.69 -41.43
C ASP A 871 -13.01 -2.79 -42.19
N SER A 872 -13.51 -3.79 -41.43
CA SER A 872 -14.69 -4.62 -41.72
C SER A 872 -15.03 -5.39 -40.43
N PHE A 873 -16.28 -5.49 -39.94
CA PHE A 873 -17.59 -5.32 -40.58
C PHE A 873 -18.53 -4.39 -39.80
N ARG A 874 -19.45 -3.74 -40.52
CA ARG A 874 -20.45 -2.81 -39.96
C ARG A 874 -21.78 -2.90 -40.72
N THR A 875 -22.82 -3.46 -40.09
CA THR A 875 -24.28 -3.34 -40.40
C THR A 875 -25.05 -4.20 -39.38
N THR A 876 -26.26 -3.93 -38.87
CA THR A 876 -27.27 -2.85 -39.02
C THR A 876 -28.36 -3.05 -37.94
N SER A 877 -29.12 -2.08 -37.41
CA SER A 877 -28.96 -0.61 -37.24
C SER A 877 -30.29 -0.02 -36.68
N SER A 878 -30.27 0.86 -35.67
CA SER A 878 -31.41 1.75 -35.39
C SER A 878 -30.99 3.12 -34.84
N SER A 879 -31.62 4.17 -35.38
CA SER A 879 -31.13 5.55 -35.32
C SER A 879 -31.45 6.30 -34.02
N GLN A 880 -30.43 6.65 -33.24
CA GLN A 880 -30.35 7.93 -32.53
C GLN A 880 -28.95 8.54 -32.73
N LYS A 881 -28.87 9.86 -32.91
CA LYS A 881 -27.58 10.58 -33.05
C LYS A 881 -26.85 10.59 -31.69
N PRO A 882 -25.62 10.04 -31.57
CA PRO A 882 -24.79 10.31 -30.41
C PRO A 882 -24.28 11.75 -30.45
N GLN A 883 -24.22 12.38 -29.29
CA GLN A 883 -23.35 13.54 -29.08
C GLN A 883 -21.88 13.09 -29.07
N LEU A 884 -20.96 14.03 -29.23
CA LEU A 884 -19.53 13.74 -29.39
C LEU A 884 -18.89 13.34 -28.05
N GLU A 885 -18.97 12.06 -27.69
CA GLU A 885 -18.22 11.49 -26.57
C GLU A 885 -16.72 11.36 -26.90
N GLY A 886 -15.88 11.46 -25.87
CA GLY A 886 -14.42 11.44 -26.03
C GLY A 886 -13.90 10.06 -26.43
N MET A 887 -12.81 10.01 -27.19
CA MET A 887 -12.12 8.76 -27.51
C MET A 887 -11.66 8.07 -26.22
N VAL A 888 -12.12 6.83 -26.03
CA VAL A 888 -11.68 5.95 -24.94
C VAL A 888 -10.44 5.20 -25.42
N GLU A 889 -9.34 5.30 -24.66
CA GLU A 889 -8.10 4.58 -24.97
C GLU A 889 -8.12 3.18 -24.32
N PHE A 890 -7.96 2.16 -25.16
CA PHE A 890 -7.94 0.74 -24.76
C PHE A 890 -6.49 0.26 -24.56
N ILE A 891 -6.27 -0.58 -23.54
CA ILE A 891 -4.97 -1.17 -23.20
C ILE A 891 -4.73 -2.54 -23.88
N GLY A 892 -5.78 -3.14 -24.42
CA GLY A 892 -5.73 -4.45 -25.07
C GLY A 892 -7.13 -4.97 -25.42
N LEU A 893 -7.16 -6.17 -25.97
CA LEU A 893 -8.38 -6.93 -26.26
C LEU A 893 -8.44 -8.15 -25.32
N LEU A 894 -9.61 -8.41 -24.76
CA LEU A 894 -9.93 -9.62 -24.04
C LEU A 894 -10.75 -10.54 -24.94
N LYS A 895 -10.20 -11.71 -25.24
CA LYS A 895 -10.92 -12.78 -25.92
C LYS A 895 -11.52 -13.72 -24.87
N VAL A 896 -12.83 -13.94 -24.94
CA VAL A 896 -13.58 -14.82 -24.03
C VAL A 896 -14.17 -15.96 -24.85
N THR A 897 -13.64 -17.16 -24.67
CA THR A 897 -14.15 -18.38 -25.30
C THR A 897 -15.16 -19.02 -24.35
N LEU A 898 -16.45 -18.88 -24.65
CA LEU A 898 -17.54 -19.47 -23.90
C LEU A 898 -17.67 -20.96 -24.28
N LYS A 899 -17.19 -21.87 -23.43
CA LYS A 899 -17.16 -23.32 -23.72
C LYS A 899 -18.55 -23.94 -23.56
N LYS A 900 -19.06 -24.01 -22.33
CA LYS A 900 -20.35 -24.67 -22.03
C LYS A 900 -21.02 -24.15 -20.76
N GLY A 901 -22.32 -24.41 -20.64
CA GLY A 901 -23.10 -24.34 -19.41
C GLY A 901 -23.53 -25.71 -18.94
N THR A 902 -23.71 -25.87 -17.62
CA THR A 902 -24.11 -27.12 -16.97
C THR A 902 -25.23 -26.85 -15.97
N ASN A 903 -26.28 -27.67 -16.01
CA ASN A 903 -27.42 -27.63 -15.08
C ASN A 903 -28.01 -26.22 -14.86
N LEU A 904 -28.19 -25.47 -15.94
CA LEU A 904 -28.82 -24.15 -15.91
C LEU A 904 -30.27 -24.24 -15.42
N ALA A 905 -30.79 -23.15 -14.87
CA ALA A 905 -32.16 -23.07 -14.37
C ALA A 905 -33.22 -23.33 -15.45
N ILE A 906 -34.42 -23.68 -15.01
CA ILE A 906 -35.60 -23.84 -15.86
C ILE A 906 -36.45 -22.57 -15.73
N ARG A 907 -36.76 -21.91 -16.84
CA ARG A 907 -37.72 -20.78 -16.89
C ARG A 907 -38.93 -21.11 -17.76
N ASP A 908 -38.76 -21.96 -18.75
CA ASP A 908 -39.82 -22.57 -19.55
C ASP A 908 -40.51 -23.76 -18.82
N MET A 909 -41.54 -24.37 -19.41
CA MET A 909 -42.31 -25.45 -18.74
C MET A 909 -41.48 -26.67 -18.25
N MET A 910 -40.37 -26.98 -18.93
CA MET A 910 -39.51 -28.15 -18.66
C MET A 910 -38.02 -27.93 -18.99
N THR A 911 -37.65 -26.78 -19.56
CA THR A 911 -36.34 -26.49 -20.15
C THR A 911 -36.12 -24.97 -20.20
N SER A 912 -35.12 -24.53 -20.98
CA SER A 912 -34.89 -23.13 -21.37
C SER A 912 -34.13 -23.08 -22.70
N ASP A 913 -34.17 -21.94 -23.38
CA ASP A 913 -33.41 -21.54 -24.58
C ASP A 913 -32.25 -20.57 -24.18
N PRO A 914 -31.22 -20.99 -23.41
CA PRO A 914 -30.23 -20.09 -22.83
C PRO A 914 -29.30 -19.38 -23.83
N TYR A 915 -28.94 -18.13 -23.50
CA TYR A 915 -27.82 -17.38 -24.05
C TYR A 915 -27.09 -16.57 -22.97
N VAL A 916 -25.86 -16.13 -23.26
CA VAL A 916 -25.00 -15.38 -22.32
C VAL A 916 -24.72 -13.98 -22.84
N VAL A 917 -24.75 -12.98 -21.96
CA VAL A 917 -24.34 -11.60 -22.20
C VAL A 917 -23.13 -11.28 -21.34
N LEU A 918 -22.05 -10.79 -21.96
CA LEU A 918 -20.86 -10.26 -21.32
C LEU A 918 -20.89 -8.73 -21.42
N THR A 919 -20.61 -8.02 -20.32
CA THR A 919 -20.58 -6.56 -20.27
C THR A 919 -19.27 -6.08 -19.64
N LEU A 920 -18.58 -5.15 -20.32
CA LEU A 920 -17.36 -4.50 -19.82
C LEU A 920 -17.42 -2.98 -20.10
N GLY A 921 -17.58 -2.19 -19.04
CA GLY A 921 -17.83 -0.75 -19.14
C GLY A 921 -19.12 -0.44 -19.91
N GLN A 922 -18.98 0.13 -21.11
CA GLN A 922 -20.11 0.42 -22.03
C GLN A 922 -20.28 -0.63 -23.15
N GLN A 923 -19.39 -1.64 -23.25
CA GLN A 923 -19.45 -2.66 -24.28
C GLN A 923 -20.25 -3.87 -23.81
N THR A 924 -21.05 -4.44 -24.70
CA THR A 924 -21.75 -5.71 -24.52
C THR A 924 -21.44 -6.67 -25.67
N ALA A 925 -21.29 -7.95 -25.36
CA ALA A 925 -21.19 -9.05 -26.31
C ALA A 925 -22.19 -10.15 -25.92
N GLN A 926 -22.83 -10.80 -26.89
CA GLN A 926 -23.91 -11.77 -26.67
C GLN A 926 -23.60 -13.05 -27.44
N SER A 927 -23.82 -14.22 -26.82
CA SER A 927 -23.70 -15.52 -27.48
C SER A 927 -24.93 -15.88 -28.32
N THR A 928 -24.78 -16.92 -29.13
CA THR A 928 -25.91 -17.63 -29.74
C THR A 928 -26.88 -18.23 -28.71
N VAL A 929 -28.16 -18.29 -29.09
CA VAL A 929 -29.27 -18.88 -28.31
C VAL A 929 -29.33 -20.39 -28.54
N MET A 930 -29.26 -21.18 -27.47
CA MET A 930 -29.25 -22.65 -27.53
C MET A 930 -30.60 -23.24 -27.12
N LYS A 931 -31.42 -23.61 -28.10
CA LYS A 931 -32.81 -24.01 -27.84
C LYS A 931 -32.95 -25.28 -27.00
N SER A 932 -33.83 -25.21 -26.00
CA SER A 932 -34.34 -26.30 -25.19
C SER A 932 -33.25 -27.17 -24.57
N ASN A 933 -32.22 -26.52 -24.01
CA ASN A 933 -31.04 -27.19 -23.49
C ASN A 933 -30.47 -26.52 -22.23
N LEU A 934 -30.59 -27.20 -21.08
CA LEU A 934 -30.02 -26.77 -19.79
C LEU A 934 -28.52 -27.06 -19.63
N ASN A 935 -27.91 -27.73 -20.62
CA ASN A 935 -26.47 -28.00 -20.68
C ASN A 935 -25.91 -27.58 -22.06
N PRO A 936 -26.02 -26.28 -22.41
CA PRO A 936 -25.60 -25.76 -23.71
C PRO A 936 -24.09 -25.87 -23.89
N VAL A 937 -23.64 -26.17 -25.11
CA VAL A 937 -22.23 -26.13 -25.49
C VAL A 937 -22.11 -25.12 -26.62
N TRP A 938 -21.58 -23.94 -26.33
CA TRP A 938 -21.46 -22.84 -27.28
C TRP A 938 -20.18 -22.96 -28.11
N ASN A 939 -19.03 -23.13 -27.44
CA ASN A 939 -17.70 -23.02 -28.04
C ASN A 939 -17.57 -21.74 -28.92
N GLU A 940 -18.06 -20.62 -28.39
CA GLU A 940 -18.19 -19.35 -29.10
C GLU A 940 -17.17 -18.34 -28.57
N GLU A 941 -16.49 -17.63 -29.48
CA GLU A 941 -15.46 -16.64 -29.15
C GLU A 941 -16.05 -15.22 -29.17
N LEU A 942 -16.07 -14.57 -28.00
CA LEU A 942 -16.56 -13.20 -27.80
C LEU A 942 -15.38 -12.26 -27.50
N MET A 943 -15.34 -11.08 -28.13
CA MET A 943 -14.24 -10.13 -28.01
C MET A 943 -14.70 -8.84 -27.32
N LEU A 944 -13.93 -8.37 -26.34
CA LEU A 944 -14.17 -7.14 -25.59
C LEU A 944 -12.92 -6.26 -25.60
N SER A 945 -13.06 -4.94 -25.85
CA SER A 945 -11.94 -4.01 -25.78
C SER A 945 -11.76 -3.51 -24.35
N VAL A 946 -10.56 -3.62 -23.77
CA VAL A 946 -10.34 -3.33 -22.35
C VAL A 946 -9.86 -1.88 -22.17
N PRO A 947 -10.65 -0.97 -21.58
CA PRO A 947 -10.25 0.42 -21.37
C PRO A 947 -9.22 0.53 -20.24
N HIS A 948 -8.61 1.69 -20.03
CA HIS A 948 -7.69 1.92 -18.90
C HIS A 948 -8.33 1.74 -17.50
N ASP A 949 -9.65 1.90 -17.38
CA ASP A 949 -10.43 1.74 -16.14
C ASP A 949 -11.53 0.71 -16.40
N TYR A 950 -11.17 -0.58 -16.30
CA TYR A 950 -11.94 -1.68 -16.86
C TYR A 950 -12.92 -2.36 -15.90
N GLY A 951 -12.59 -2.46 -14.61
CA GLY A 951 -13.43 -3.17 -13.63
C GLY A 951 -13.60 -4.67 -13.91
N SER A 952 -14.64 -5.27 -13.34
CA SER A 952 -15.02 -6.67 -13.59
C SER A 952 -15.82 -6.83 -14.90
N VAL A 953 -15.64 -7.95 -15.59
CA VAL A 953 -16.57 -8.37 -16.66
C VAL A 953 -17.82 -8.91 -15.99
N LYS A 954 -18.98 -8.29 -16.24
CA LYS A 954 -20.26 -8.82 -15.79
C LYS A 954 -20.76 -9.84 -16.80
N LEU A 955 -21.14 -11.02 -16.31
CA LEU A 955 -21.73 -12.09 -17.08
C LEU A 955 -23.16 -12.29 -16.60
N GLN A 956 -24.12 -12.34 -17.52
CA GLN A 956 -25.52 -12.65 -17.23
C GLN A 956 -26.04 -13.70 -18.22
N VAL A 957 -26.84 -14.64 -17.73
CA VAL A 957 -27.48 -15.69 -18.55
C VAL A 957 -28.98 -15.42 -18.61
N PHE A 958 -29.56 -15.59 -19.79
CA PHE A 958 -30.97 -15.31 -20.06
C PHE A 958 -31.62 -16.45 -20.83
N ASP A 959 -32.91 -16.68 -20.57
CA ASP A 959 -33.77 -17.56 -21.38
C ASP A 959 -34.42 -16.73 -22.49
N TYR A 960 -34.25 -17.13 -23.75
CA TYR A 960 -34.79 -16.40 -24.89
C TYR A 960 -36.28 -16.68 -25.10
N ASP A 961 -37.12 -15.65 -24.98
CA ASP A 961 -38.56 -15.81 -25.00
C ASP A 961 -39.21 -15.12 -26.22
N THR A 962 -39.98 -15.87 -27.01
CA THR A 962 -40.47 -15.37 -28.32
C THR A 962 -41.62 -14.35 -28.19
N PHE A 963 -42.33 -14.35 -27.06
CA PHE A 963 -43.52 -13.51 -26.83
C PHE A 963 -43.53 -12.80 -25.45
N SER A 964 -42.47 -12.94 -24.67
CA SER A 964 -42.30 -12.33 -23.35
C SER A 964 -41.06 -11.41 -23.33
N ALA A 965 -40.61 -10.99 -22.15
CA ALA A 965 -39.26 -10.48 -21.95
C ALA A 965 -38.38 -11.61 -21.42
N ASP A 966 -37.15 -11.73 -21.94
CA ASP A 966 -36.20 -12.79 -21.62
C ASP A 966 -35.92 -12.90 -20.11
N ASP A 967 -36.10 -14.10 -19.55
CA ASP A 967 -36.04 -14.36 -18.12
C ASP A 967 -34.58 -14.58 -17.65
N ILE A 968 -34.19 -13.99 -16.51
CA ILE A 968 -32.81 -14.13 -16.01
C ILE A 968 -32.56 -15.53 -15.42
N MET A 969 -31.47 -16.15 -15.86
CA MET A 969 -30.99 -17.48 -15.48
C MET A 969 -29.72 -17.44 -14.61
N GLY A 970 -29.43 -16.28 -14.02
CA GLY A 970 -28.31 -16.06 -13.10
C GLY A 970 -27.18 -15.21 -13.68
N GLU A 971 -26.29 -14.78 -12.80
CA GLU A 971 -25.22 -13.82 -13.13
C GLU A 971 -23.92 -14.11 -12.36
N ALA A 972 -22.82 -13.53 -12.83
CA ALA A 972 -21.50 -13.63 -12.21
C ALA A 972 -20.64 -12.40 -12.56
N GLU A 973 -19.65 -12.09 -11.72
CA GLU A 973 -18.60 -11.13 -12.07
C GLU A 973 -17.25 -11.85 -12.19
N ILE A 974 -16.50 -11.51 -13.24
CA ILE A 974 -15.19 -12.08 -13.56
C ILE A 974 -14.13 -10.99 -13.40
N ASP A 975 -13.18 -11.19 -12.48
CA ASP A 975 -12.05 -10.28 -12.31
C ASP A 975 -10.94 -10.61 -13.33
N ILE A 976 -10.69 -9.66 -14.23
CA ILE A 976 -9.67 -9.76 -15.29
C ILE A 976 -8.35 -9.07 -14.91
N GLN A 977 -8.28 -8.39 -13.75
CA GLN A 977 -7.06 -7.75 -13.26
C GLN A 977 -5.91 -8.76 -13.03
N PRO A 978 -6.13 -9.99 -12.49
CA PRO A 978 -5.07 -11.00 -12.36
C PRO A 978 -4.47 -11.40 -13.72
N LEU A 979 -5.32 -11.58 -14.74
CA LEU A 979 -4.91 -11.92 -16.12
C LEU A 979 -4.00 -10.84 -16.70
N ILE A 980 -4.49 -9.60 -16.71
CA ILE A 980 -3.82 -8.45 -17.32
C ILE A 980 -2.51 -8.14 -16.57
N THR A 981 -2.53 -8.15 -15.23
CA THR A 981 -1.32 -7.91 -14.42
C THR A 981 -0.26 -8.98 -14.70
N SER A 982 -0.67 -10.24 -14.87
CA SER A 982 0.25 -11.33 -15.23
C SER A 982 0.82 -11.11 -16.64
N ALA A 983 -0.03 -10.89 -17.64
CA ALA A 983 0.42 -10.66 -19.01
C ALA A 983 1.41 -9.47 -19.13
N MET A 984 1.08 -8.33 -18.52
CA MET A 984 1.95 -7.14 -18.53
C MET A 984 3.29 -7.36 -17.80
N ALA A 985 3.36 -8.27 -16.83
CA ALA A 985 4.59 -8.56 -16.10
C ALA A 985 5.58 -9.43 -16.88
N PHE A 986 5.08 -10.33 -17.75
CA PHE A 986 5.90 -11.23 -18.55
C PHE A 986 6.28 -10.65 -19.93
N GLY A 987 5.50 -9.70 -20.46
CA GLY A 987 5.82 -9.00 -21.71
C GLY A 987 5.41 -9.80 -22.93
N ASP A 988 6.37 -10.22 -23.75
CA ASP A 988 6.13 -11.05 -24.94
C ASP A 988 6.00 -12.53 -24.55
N PRO A 989 4.80 -13.14 -24.64
CA PRO A 989 4.59 -14.54 -24.27
C PRO A 989 5.23 -15.55 -25.25
N GLU A 990 5.57 -15.17 -26.50
CA GLU A 990 6.23 -16.08 -27.45
C GLU A 990 7.66 -16.45 -27.03
N MET A 991 8.26 -15.68 -26.11
CA MET A 991 9.60 -15.93 -25.59
C MET A 991 9.67 -17.04 -24.52
N PHE A 992 8.54 -17.59 -24.07
CA PHE A 992 8.46 -18.52 -22.95
C PHE A 992 7.79 -19.84 -23.34
N GLY A 993 8.25 -20.94 -22.75
CA GLY A 993 7.55 -22.23 -22.83
C GLY A 993 6.35 -22.29 -21.89
N ASP A 994 5.52 -23.33 -22.04
CA ASP A 994 4.31 -23.52 -21.25
C ASP A 994 4.60 -23.47 -19.74
N MET A 995 4.04 -22.47 -19.04
CA MET A 995 4.27 -22.28 -17.61
C MET A 995 3.14 -21.49 -16.92
N GLN A 996 2.93 -21.77 -15.63
CA GLN A 996 2.01 -20.98 -14.81
C GLN A 996 2.62 -19.63 -14.46
N ILE A 997 1.88 -18.56 -14.72
CA ILE A 997 2.29 -17.16 -14.45
C ILE A 997 1.42 -16.43 -13.42
N GLY A 998 0.24 -16.98 -13.09
CA GLY A 998 -0.67 -16.37 -12.12
C GLY A 998 -1.79 -17.30 -11.65
N LYS A 999 -2.67 -16.76 -10.79
CA LYS A 999 -3.87 -17.43 -10.29
C LYS A 999 -4.91 -16.41 -9.83
N TRP A 1000 -6.17 -16.63 -10.11
CA TRP A 1000 -7.31 -15.97 -9.46
C TRP A 1000 -7.92 -16.96 -8.46
N LEU A 1001 -7.78 -16.65 -7.17
CA LEU A 1001 -8.15 -17.55 -6.08
C LEU A 1001 -9.66 -17.59 -5.88
N LYS A 1002 -10.19 -18.78 -5.58
CA LYS A 1002 -11.57 -18.93 -5.14
C LYS A 1002 -11.76 -18.30 -3.76
N SER A 1003 -12.83 -17.52 -3.62
CA SER A 1003 -13.26 -16.94 -2.34
C SER A 1003 -14.78 -16.86 -2.30
N ASN A 1004 -15.37 -16.67 -1.11
CA ASN A 1004 -16.83 -16.74 -0.94
C ASN A 1004 -17.59 -15.49 -1.44
N ASP A 1005 -16.85 -14.44 -1.80
CA ASP A 1005 -17.34 -13.21 -2.45
C ASP A 1005 -17.24 -13.25 -3.98
N ASN A 1006 -16.64 -14.28 -4.58
CA ASN A 1006 -16.56 -14.45 -6.03
C ASN A 1006 -17.34 -15.68 -6.54
N ALA A 1007 -17.49 -15.78 -7.86
CA ALA A 1007 -18.30 -16.83 -8.49
C ALA A 1007 -17.54 -18.14 -8.77
N LEU A 1008 -16.25 -18.25 -8.42
CA LEU A 1008 -15.40 -19.39 -8.83
C LEU A 1008 -15.80 -20.71 -8.17
N ILE A 1009 -15.79 -21.79 -8.96
CA ILE A 1009 -15.96 -23.17 -8.48
C ILE A 1009 -14.65 -23.70 -7.88
N GLU A 1010 -13.52 -23.34 -8.49
CA GLU A 1010 -12.15 -23.67 -8.05
C GLU A 1010 -11.18 -22.54 -8.44
N ASP A 1011 -9.94 -22.58 -7.92
CA ASP A 1011 -8.95 -21.54 -8.25
C ASP A 1011 -8.62 -21.54 -9.75
N SER A 1012 -8.85 -20.40 -10.40
CA SER A 1012 -8.60 -20.22 -11.82
C SER A 1012 -7.11 -19.96 -12.08
N ILE A 1013 -6.47 -20.77 -12.92
CA ILE A 1013 -5.02 -20.71 -13.20
C ILE A 1013 -4.75 -19.87 -14.45
N ILE A 1014 -3.71 -19.02 -14.40
CA ILE A 1014 -3.23 -18.23 -15.54
C ILE A 1014 -1.91 -18.82 -16.01
N ASN A 1015 -1.85 -19.25 -17.26
CA ASN A 1015 -0.70 -19.89 -17.90
C ASN A 1015 -0.27 -19.13 -19.16
N ILE A 1016 1.01 -19.21 -19.49
CA ILE A 1016 1.44 -19.13 -20.89
C ILE A 1016 1.25 -20.52 -21.48
N ALA A 1017 0.55 -20.62 -22.60
CA ALA A 1017 0.38 -21.84 -23.38
C ALA A 1017 0.30 -21.48 -24.87
N ASP A 1018 1.04 -22.20 -25.71
CA ASP A 1018 1.17 -21.90 -27.16
C ASP A 1018 1.62 -20.45 -27.46
N GLY A 1019 2.49 -19.87 -26.63
CA GLY A 1019 2.91 -18.47 -26.75
C GLY A 1019 1.80 -17.45 -26.48
N LYS A 1020 0.71 -17.85 -25.79
CA LYS A 1020 -0.44 -16.98 -25.44
C LYS A 1020 -0.70 -17.01 -23.95
N VAL A 1021 -1.13 -15.87 -23.39
CA VAL A 1021 -1.57 -15.80 -21.99
C VAL A 1021 -3.04 -16.21 -21.91
N LYS A 1022 -3.29 -17.37 -21.30
CA LYS A 1022 -4.62 -17.98 -21.16
C LYS A 1022 -4.99 -18.20 -19.69
N GLN A 1023 -6.28 -18.14 -19.39
CA GLN A 1023 -6.84 -18.43 -18.08
C GLN A 1023 -8.15 -19.23 -18.20
N GLU A 1024 -8.21 -20.41 -17.59
CA GLU A 1024 -9.45 -21.19 -17.52
C GLU A 1024 -10.28 -20.78 -16.30
N VAL A 1025 -11.58 -20.55 -16.52
CA VAL A 1025 -12.51 -20.01 -15.53
C VAL A 1025 -13.75 -20.91 -15.47
N GLN A 1026 -13.99 -21.47 -14.29
CA GLN A 1026 -15.22 -22.21 -13.97
C GLN A 1026 -15.98 -21.43 -12.89
N ILE A 1027 -17.21 -21.02 -13.21
CA ILE A 1027 -18.03 -20.19 -12.34
C ILE A 1027 -19.40 -20.82 -12.08
N LYS A 1028 -19.90 -20.60 -10.87
CA LYS A 1028 -21.27 -20.91 -10.48
C LYS A 1028 -22.10 -19.64 -10.53
N LEU A 1029 -23.23 -19.70 -11.23
CA LEU A 1029 -24.13 -18.56 -11.37
C LEU A 1029 -24.77 -18.21 -10.02
N GLN A 1030 -24.81 -16.91 -9.74
CA GLN A 1030 -25.41 -16.30 -8.57
C GLN A 1030 -26.84 -15.85 -8.89
N ASN A 1031 -27.64 -15.58 -7.86
CA ASN A 1031 -29.04 -15.15 -7.96
C ASN A 1031 -29.96 -16.12 -8.74
N VAL A 1032 -29.58 -17.41 -8.79
CA VAL A 1032 -30.31 -18.50 -9.46
C VAL A 1032 -30.22 -19.80 -8.65
N GLU A 1033 -31.20 -20.69 -8.81
CA GLU A 1033 -31.26 -21.99 -8.13
C GLU A 1033 -30.21 -23.01 -8.60
N SER A 1034 -29.81 -22.94 -9.87
CA SER A 1034 -28.77 -23.78 -10.45
C SER A 1034 -28.18 -23.19 -11.74
N GLY A 1035 -26.90 -23.48 -11.99
CA GLY A 1035 -26.21 -23.13 -13.22
C GLY A 1035 -24.73 -22.92 -13.00
N GLU A 1036 -23.92 -23.54 -13.86
CA GLU A 1036 -22.46 -23.45 -13.86
C GLU A 1036 -22.00 -23.17 -15.30
N LEU A 1037 -20.98 -22.34 -15.48
CA LEU A 1037 -20.38 -22.03 -16.79
C LEU A 1037 -18.87 -22.29 -16.77
N GLU A 1038 -18.38 -22.75 -17.92
CA GLU A 1038 -16.96 -22.93 -18.21
C GLU A 1038 -16.58 -22.03 -19.38
N LEU A 1039 -15.51 -21.25 -19.20
CA LEU A 1039 -14.99 -20.30 -20.18
C LEU A 1039 -13.46 -20.19 -20.09
N GLU A 1040 -12.84 -19.73 -21.17
CA GLU A 1040 -11.40 -19.49 -21.26
C GLU A 1040 -11.15 -18.05 -21.70
N LEU A 1041 -10.29 -17.35 -20.97
CA LEU A 1041 -9.88 -15.98 -21.25
C LEU A 1041 -8.50 -16.00 -21.92
N GLU A 1042 -8.33 -15.26 -23.01
CA GLU A 1042 -7.05 -15.03 -23.67
C GLU A 1042 -6.79 -13.51 -23.73
N TRP A 1043 -5.61 -13.08 -23.29
CA TRP A 1043 -5.20 -11.67 -23.35
C TRP A 1043 -4.44 -11.38 -24.64
N LEU A 1044 -4.88 -10.33 -25.34
CA LEU A 1044 -4.29 -9.86 -26.58
C LEU A 1044 -3.85 -8.39 -26.39
N PRO A 1045 -2.55 -8.10 -26.22
CA PRO A 1045 -2.08 -6.72 -26.14
C PRO A 1045 -2.36 -5.99 -27.45
N LEU A 1046 -2.63 -4.68 -27.36
CA LEU A 1046 -2.54 -3.79 -28.52
C LEU A 1046 -1.08 -3.31 -28.62
N ASP A 1047 -0.45 -3.52 -29.78
CA ASP A 1047 0.93 -3.05 -30.03
C ASP A 1047 1.04 -1.53 -29.78
N GLN A 1048 2.04 -1.12 -29.00
CA GLN A 1048 2.30 0.29 -28.63
C GLN A 1048 3.15 1.05 -29.65
#